data_AF-A0A4R3U5M1-F1
#
_entry.id   AF-A0A4R3U5M1-F1
#
_cell.length_a   1.000
_cell.length_b   1.000
_cell.length_c   1.000
_cell.angle_alpha   90.00
_cell.angle_beta   90.00
_cell.angle_gamma   90.00
#
_symmetry.space_group_name_H-M   'P 1'
#
loop_
_entity.id
_entity.type
_entity.pdbx_description
1 polymer ?
#
loop_
_entity_poly.entity_id
_entity_poly.type
_entity_poly.pdbx_seq_one_letter_code
_entity_poly.pdbx_strand_id
1 'polypeptide(L)'
;MFRKVIRWSIALIVVAVLAFAYLPSFITDSIYKNVDDITDGEMPATVTAFQSGPDVVSTIGGSGEGLNCSLPPWANILFDGGKDSSQKRHLVLQRFRQACVFHDLCYRHGLATYGYNQNDCDRILQNAAFRLCVYIRNSSQESSAARCQTDSKMVLAGVSLGGYDAYRGWDRSTYFEFDSDPSRSNGFQVSRVVDHPFKAILPAKYADDPDQVILMFENLRSNLAVTCITCATVPVLEWTTDPNAVSAELRAVGVTRLPDVLLKRVPMLTETMPVWLPPRRRHAAPHLLVDGAGKNHLIWMSRNNSENSISCVVSADAARLLTNTLPTRDLCSVDAGPSLTRVEVDMFATSPLPMEVPGSSDLIYATSASPQKTTEHHLSFCSRSASRKVEETDHDDRSKCVTFPETEVRNGAALGAFQNFPLVRPGQQIYFARDIALQTDSLLTAARQRAFGNSFSPEGALLVIDVAPPLVAKGPLSARLKKIVRFDIDDRFDPMMPITRKVDDLRFLSLEATKSNVHLRMIDFAKDKPSVGNVQLMMGNGEVELDRSWAERPVLVLETRDARPRTKLVFSRGEVAVQAGKPVTSDATTEALTLQTLVFERDAAAPSNMPFVKSAGAACQVVYEFAPNHTDWPCYRAFDPERTMRASPATRMQASQMLVGRFTRAGGHGIAFPDLCLKSEPIILAPQGSTFVPVSETAGWTGPPRLTRTVKCEPLDTAAVVSRPIAQKVP
;
A
#
# COMPACT_ATOMS: atom_id res chain seq x y z
N MET A 1 7.84 -8.69 63.76
CA MET A 1 7.01 -8.05 62.72
C MET A 1 7.67 -8.06 61.34
N PHE A 2 8.94 -7.66 61.23
CA PHE A 2 9.72 -7.62 59.97
C PHE A 2 9.72 -8.92 59.13
N ARG A 3 9.89 -10.10 59.74
CA ARG A 3 9.86 -11.40 59.01
C ARG A 3 8.49 -11.77 58.43
N LYS A 4 7.37 -11.30 59.03
CA LYS A 4 6.02 -11.55 58.49
C LYS A 4 5.74 -10.62 57.31
N VAL A 5 6.17 -9.36 57.38
CA VAL A 5 6.06 -8.41 56.27
C VAL A 5 6.88 -8.88 55.07
N ILE A 6 8.12 -9.31 55.27
CA ILE A 6 8.98 -9.85 54.18
C ILE A 6 8.36 -11.11 53.55
N ARG A 7 7.82 -12.04 54.35
CA ARG A 7 7.14 -13.24 53.81
C ARG A 7 5.87 -12.90 53.02
N TRP A 8 5.07 -11.94 53.49
CA TRP A 8 3.89 -11.48 52.78
C TRP A 8 4.24 -10.71 51.49
N SER A 9 5.29 -9.88 51.50
CA SER A 9 5.80 -9.22 50.30
C SER A 9 6.34 -10.23 49.28
N ILE A 10 7.09 -11.25 49.71
CA ILE A 10 7.56 -12.32 48.82
C ILE A 10 6.38 -13.12 48.28
N ALA A 11 5.39 -13.47 49.11
CA ALA A 11 4.20 -14.18 48.65
C ALA A 11 3.37 -13.34 47.65
N LEU A 12 3.22 -12.04 47.87
CA LEU A 12 2.57 -11.11 46.93
C LEU A 12 3.35 -10.98 45.62
N ILE A 13 4.68 -10.94 45.69
CA ILE A 13 5.54 -10.94 44.49
C ILE A 13 5.40 -12.27 43.76
N VAL A 14 5.38 -13.41 44.46
CA VAL A 14 5.22 -14.74 43.85
C VAL A 14 3.82 -14.90 43.24
N VAL A 15 2.77 -14.43 43.90
CA VAL A 15 1.39 -14.44 43.36
C VAL A 15 1.27 -13.48 42.18
N ALA A 16 1.86 -12.29 42.24
CA ALA A 16 1.92 -11.37 41.10
C ALA A 16 2.68 -12.01 39.94
N VAL A 17 3.84 -12.62 40.18
CA VAL A 17 4.64 -13.33 39.16
C VAL A 17 3.87 -14.50 38.57
N LEU A 18 3.17 -15.31 39.38
CA LEU A 18 2.35 -16.41 38.89
C LEU A 18 1.11 -15.92 38.13
N ALA A 19 0.48 -14.83 38.56
CA ALA A 19 -0.62 -14.19 37.84
C ALA A 19 -0.14 -13.58 36.51
N PHE A 20 1.03 -12.94 36.47
CA PHE A 20 1.60 -12.43 35.22
C PHE A 20 2.06 -13.56 34.28
N ALA A 21 2.52 -14.70 34.81
CA ALA A 21 3.02 -15.80 34.01
C ALA A 21 1.93 -16.76 33.47
N TYR A 22 0.83 -17.00 34.22
CA TYR A 22 -0.13 -18.06 33.91
C TYR A 22 -1.56 -17.59 33.65
N LEU A 23 -1.95 -16.40 34.15
CA LEU A 23 -3.30 -15.87 33.97
C LEU A 23 -3.59 -15.46 32.51
N PRO A 24 -2.64 -14.85 31.76
CA PRO A 24 -2.88 -14.47 30.37
C PRO A 24 -3.23 -15.66 29.48
N SER A 25 -2.45 -16.75 29.54
CA SER A 25 -2.68 -17.95 28.73
C SER A 25 -4.01 -18.64 29.04
N PHE A 26 -4.37 -18.72 30.33
CA PHE A 26 -5.63 -19.35 30.75
C PHE A 26 -6.87 -18.53 30.33
N ILE A 27 -6.80 -17.20 30.43
CA ILE A 27 -7.87 -16.31 29.99
C ILE A 27 -7.99 -16.32 28.45
N THR A 28 -6.87 -16.27 27.72
CA THR A 28 -6.90 -16.30 26.24
C THR A 28 -7.41 -17.63 25.69
N ASP A 29 -7.01 -18.76 26.26
CA ASP A 29 -7.50 -20.08 25.84
C ASP A 29 -8.97 -20.32 26.24
N SER A 30 -9.46 -19.63 27.28
CA SER A 30 -10.87 -19.65 27.66
C SER A 30 -11.75 -18.74 26.79
N ILE A 31 -11.25 -17.57 26.35
CA ILE A 31 -12.00 -16.62 25.50
C ILE A 31 -12.01 -17.11 24.04
N TYR A 32 -10.89 -17.66 23.55
CA TYR A 32 -10.71 -18.10 22.16
C TYR A 32 -10.66 -19.63 22.01
N LYS A 33 -11.39 -20.35 22.86
CA LYS A 33 -11.40 -21.82 22.93
C LYS A 33 -11.93 -22.50 21.66
N ASN A 34 -12.74 -21.79 20.88
CA ASN A 34 -13.42 -22.29 19.67
C ASN A 34 -12.95 -21.61 18.38
N VAL A 35 -11.77 -21.00 18.37
CA VAL A 35 -11.19 -20.52 17.12
C VAL A 35 -10.51 -21.71 16.46
N ASP A 36 -11.12 -22.23 15.40
CA ASP A 36 -10.58 -23.34 14.63
C ASP A 36 -9.25 -22.96 13.96
N ASP A 37 -8.36 -23.94 13.86
CA ASP A 37 -7.09 -23.80 13.16
C ASP A 37 -7.34 -23.57 11.66
N ILE A 38 -6.84 -22.45 11.15
CA ILE A 38 -6.86 -22.18 9.72
C ILE A 38 -5.64 -22.90 9.11
N THR A 39 -5.83 -24.17 8.77
CA THR A 39 -4.91 -24.94 7.93
C THR A 39 -5.42 -24.91 6.49
N ASP A 40 -5.61 -23.71 5.96
CA ASP A 40 -5.83 -23.55 4.52
C ASP A 40 -4.50 -23.74 3.79
N GLY A 41 -3.40 -23.29 4.38
CA GLY A 41 -2.06 -23.34 3.85
C GLY A 41 -1.60 -22.05 3.17
N GLU A 42 -2.29 -20.91 3.34
CA GLU A 42 -1.80 -19.64 2.77
C GLU A 42 -0.61 -19.11 3.57
N MET A 43 0.37 -18.53 2.88
CA MET A 43 1.17 -17.48 3.53
C MET A 43 0.30 -16.23 3.68
N PRO A 44 0.48 -15.46 4.77
CA PRO A 44 -0.07 -14.11 4.81
C PRO A 44 0.39 -13.26 3.61
N ALA A 45 -0.48 -12.37 3.14
CA ALA A 45 -0.13 -11.43 2.08
C ALA A 45 0.99 -10.48 2.54
N THR A 46 1.87 -10.09 1.63
CA THR A 46 2.81 -8.98 1.85
C THR A 46 2.28 -7.74 1.17
N VAL A 47 2.37 -6.60 1.84
CA VAL A 47 2.08 -5.29 1.22
C VAL A 47 3.26 -4.94 0.28
N THR A 48 3.07 -4.04 -0.67
CA THR A 48 4.14 -3.64 -1.60
C THR A 48 3.85 -2.25 -2.14
N ALA A 49 4.87 -1.55 -2.62
CA ALA A 49 4.71 -0.27 -3.28
C ALA A 49 4.45 -0.47 -4.78
N PHE A 50 3.45 0.22 -5.32
CA PHE A 50 3.14 0.24 -6.75
C PHE A 50 3.09 1.67 -7.28
N GLN A 51 3.35 1.81 -8.58
CA GLN A 51 3.26 3.10 -9.26
C GLN A 51 1.81 3.56 -9.32
N SER A 52 1.57 4.84 -9.03
CA SER A 52 0.28 5.49 -9.23
C SER A 52 0.16 6.17 -10.60
N GLY A 53 1.29 6.45 -11.27
CA GLY A 53 1.34 7.11 -12.57
C GLY A 53 2.63 6.80 -13.35
N PRO A 54 2.71 7.18 -14.65
CA PRO A 54 3.78 6.68 -15.51
C PRO A 54 5.00 7.59 -15.55
N ASP A 55 4.82 8.92 -15.50
CA ASP A 55 5.92 9.90 -15.49
C ASP A 55 6.63 10.05 -14.13
N VAL A 56 6.06 9.44 -13.10
CA VAL A 56 6.55 9.46 -11.72
C VAL A 56 6.59 8.05 -11.16
N VAL A 57 7.74 7.61 -10.66
CA VAL A 57 7.75 6.40 -9.84
C VAL A 57 7.39 6.81 -8.42
N SER A 58 6.14 6.55 -8.06
CA SER A 58 5.65 6.78 -6.71
C SER A 58 5.99 5.59 -5.83
N THR A 59 6.80 5.83 -4.79
CA THR A 59 6.79 4.96 -3.62
C THR A 59 5.92 5.62 -2.56
N ILE A 60 4.94 4.86 -2.11
CA ILE A 60 3.96 5.31 -1.13
C ILE A 60 4.54 5.08 0.26
N GLY A 61 4.52 6.13 1.08
CA GLY A 61 5.05 6.10 2.43
C GLY A 61 4.05 5.73 3.50
N GLY A 62 4.55 5.57 4.72
CA GLY A 62 3.70 5.43 5.90
C GLY A 62 3.25 6.78 6.43
N SER A 63 2.30 6.73 7.38
CA SER A 63 1.83 7.87 8.18
C SER A 63 2.86 8.40 9.18
N GLY A 64 4.14 8.01 9.06
CA GLY A 64 5.18 8.26 10.06
C GLY A 64 4.96 7.61 11.43
N GLU A 65 3.83 6.93 11.64
CA GLU A 65 3.59 6.11 12.82
C GLU A 65 4.26 4.76 12.60
N GLY A 66 5.25 4.45 13.44
CA GLY A 66 5.93 3.16 13.42
C GLY A 66 4.95 2.00 13.37
N LEU A 67 5.31 0.94 12.66
CA LEU A 67 4.53 -0.29 12.67
C LEU A 67 4.89 -1.04 13.96
N ASN A 68 3.91 -1.42 14.77
CA ASN A 68 4.12 -2.02 16.09
C ASN A 68 2.96 -2.93 16.55
N CYS A 69 2.20 -3.51 15.61
CA CYS A 69 1.02 -4.35 15.86
C CYS A 69 -0.15 -3.60 16.55
N SER A 70 -0.15 -2.27 16.61
CA SER A 70 -1.22 -1.48 17.25
C SER A 70 -1.44 -1.88 18.71
N LEU A 71 -0.38 -2.36 19.37
CA LEU A 71 -0.44 -2.80 20.76
C LEU A 71 -0.21 -1.62 21.70
N PRO A 72 -1.00 -1.53 22.79
CA PRO A 72 -0.73 -0.52 23.81
C PRO A 72 0.57 -0.87 24.55
N PRO A 73 1.31 0.13 25.08
CA PRO A 73 2.60 -0.12 25.73
C PRO A 73 2.55 -1.13 26.89
N TRP A 74 1.42 -1.26 27.58
CA TRP A 74 1.23 -2.21 28.67
C TRP A 74 1.10 -3.67 28.19
N ALA A 75 0.60 -3.89 26.97
CA ALA A 75 0.42 -5.24 26.42
C ALA A 75 1.76 -5.93 26.15
N ASN A 76 2.86 -5.18 26.06
CA ASN A 76 4.22 -5.72 25.95
C ASN A 76 4.58 -6.67 27.09
N ILE A 77 3.98 -6.51 28.27
CA ILE A 77 4.17 -7.38 29.45
C ILE A 77 3.59 -8.80 29.21
N LEU A 78 2.60 -8.93 28.32
CA LEU A 78 1.95 -10.21 28.01
C LEU A 78 2.77 -11.09 27.05
N PHE A 79 3.78 -10.53 26.38
CA PHE A 79 4.63 -11.24 25.45
C PHE A 79 5.91 -11.69 26.17
N ASP A 80 5.95 -12.95 26.60
CA ASP A 80 7.11 -13.53 27.27
C ASP A 80 8.34 -13.50 26.34
N GLY A 81 9.26 -12.58 26.61
CA GLY A 81 10.60 -12.51 26.02
C GLY A 81 11.57 -13.62 26.49
N GLY A 82 11.04 -14.64 27.14
CA GLY A 82 11.73 -15.75 27.79
C GLY A 82 12.64 -16.53 26.86
N LYS A 83 13.52 -17.33 27.44
CA LYS A 83 14.40 -18.23 26.68
C LYS A 83 13.79 -19.63 26.65
N ASP A 84 13.85 -20.31 25.51
CA ASP A 84 13.55 -21.73 25.45
C ASP A 84 14.67 -22.58 26.05
N SER A 85 14.45 -23.91 26.09
CA SER A 85 15.42 -24.90 26.53
C SER A 85 16.73 -24.88 25.74
N SER A 86 16.77 -24.23 24.58
CA SER A 86 17.96 -24.03 23.73
C SER A 86 18.58 -22.62 23.86
N GLN A 87 18.20 -21.85 24.89
CA GLN A 87 18.65 -20.48 25.15
C GLN A 87 18.23 -19.44 24.09
N LYS A 88 17.32 -19.78 23.17
CA LYS A 88 16.80 -18.85 22.16
C LYS A 88 15.65 -18.03 22.75
N ARG A 89 15.63 -16.73 22.46
CA ARG A 89 14.60 -15.81 22.96
C ARG A 89 13.28 -15.97 22.19
N HIS A 90 12.18 -15.82 22.91
CA HIS A 90 10.82 -15.80 22.39
C HIS A 90 10.40 -14.37 22.04
N LEU A 91 10.42 -14.01 20.77
CA LEU A 91 10.06 -12.66 20.32
C LEU A 91 8.74 -12.73 19.57
N VAL A 92 7.65 -12.87 20.32
CA VAL A 92 6.30 -13.09 19.79
C VAL A 92 5.91 -12.03 18.75
N LEU A 93 6.15 -10.74 19.04
CA LEU A 93 5.83 -9.64 18.12
C LEU A 93 6.67 -9.65 16.85
N GLN A 94 7.92 -10.08 16.92
CA GLN A 94 8.78 -10.20 15.74
C GLN A 94 8.37 -11.40 14.89
N ARG A 95 8.00 -12.51 15.54
CA ARG A 95 7.48 -13.72 14.88
C ARG A 95 6.22 -13.41 14.05
N PHE A 96 5.30 -12.64 14.61
CA PHE A 96 4.05 -12.26 13.93
C PHE A 96 4.13 -10.90 13.23
N ARG A 97 5.33 -10.37 13.02
CA ARG A 97 5.53 -9.02 12.47
C ARG A 97 4.82 -8.83 11.14
N GLN A 98 4.77 -9.89 10.32
CA GLN A 98 4.04 -9.84 9.07
C GLN A 98 2.54 -9.58 9.25
N ALA A 99 1.90 -10.40 10.07
CA ALA A 99 0.49 -10.26 10.41
C ALA A 99 0.21 -8.90 11.07
N CYS A 100 1.11 -8.44 11.94
CA CYS A 100 1.01 -7.16 12.64
C CYS A 100 1.07 -5.94 11.73
N VAL A 101 2.00 -5.89 10.78
CA VAL A 101 2.08 -4.75 9.86
C VAL A 101 0.84 -4.71 8.96
N PHE A 102 0.39 -5.87 8.47
CA PHE A 102 -0.83 -5.94 7.68
C PHE A 102 -2.04 -5.46 8.50
N HIS A 103 -2.08 -5.81 9.79
CA HIS A 103 -3.08 -5.35 10.75
C HIS A 103 -3.00 -3.84 11.00
N ASP A 104 -1.82 -3.27 11.24
CA ASP A 104 -1.62 -1.83 11.42
C ASP A 104 -2.13 -1.05 10.21
N LEU A 105 -1.85 -1.56 9.00
CA LEU A 105 -2.35 -0.97 7.76
C LEU A 105 -3.87 -1.13 7.65
N CYS A 106 -4.42 -2.29 8.00
CA CYS A 106 -5.87 -2.45 8.09
C CYS A 106 -6.50 -1.46 9.07
N TYR A 107 -5.91 -1.22 10.23
CA TYR A 107 -6.38 -0.22 11.18
C TYR A 107 -6.33 1.21 10.63
N ARG A 108 -5.34 1.51 9.78
CA ARG A 108 -5.16 2.86 9.20
C ARG A 108 -5.98 3.09 7.92
N HIS A 109 -6.21 2.04 7.13
CA HIS A 109 -6.74 2.12 5.77
C HIS A 109 -8.02 1.30 5.55
N GLY A 110 -8.22 0.25 6.36
CA GLY A 110 -9.31 -0.73 6.34
C GLY A 110 -10.66 -0.15 6.05
N LEU A 111 -11.06 0.75 6.93
CA LEU A 111 -12.40 1.28 6.93
C LEU A 111 -12.64 2.16 5.71
N ALA A 112 -11.74 3.08 5.41
CA ALA A 112 -11.99 4.02 4.34
C ALA A 112 -11.85 3.37 2.96
N THR A 113 -10.83 2.52 2.77
CA THR A 113 -10.56 1.94 1.46
C THR A 113 -11.46 0.74 1.15
N TYR A 114 -11.73 -0.14 2.12
CA TYR A 114 -12.52 -1.37 1.87
C TYR A 114 -13.73 -1.58 2.78
N GLY A 115 -13.99 -0.69 3.74
CA GLY A 115 -15.09 -0.83 4.69
C GLY A 115 -14.83 -1.84 5.81
N TYR A 116 -13.58 -2.22 6.06
CA TYR A 116 -13.24 -3.14 7.15
C TYR A 116 -13.37 -2.43 8.50
N ASN A 117 -14.21 -2.99 9.37
CA ASN A 117 -14.25 -2.54 10.76
C ASN A 117 -13.09 -3.14 11.57
N GLN A 118 -12.92 -2.68 12.81
CA GLN A 118 -11.87 -3.16 13.71
C GLN A 118 -11.87 -4.69 13.84
N ASN A 119 -13.04 -5.31 14.00
CA ASN A 119 -13.17 -6.76 14.14
C ASN A 119 -12.79 -7.52 12.85
N ASP A 120 -13.05 -6.95 11.67
CA ASP A 120 -12.56 -7.52 10.42
C ASP A 120 -11.03 -7.50 10.37
N CYS A 121 -10.40 -6.40 10.77
CA CYS A 121 -8.94 -6.29 10.86
C CYS A 121 -8.33 -7.25 11.89
N ASP A 122 -8.91 -7.36 13.08
CA ASP A 122 -8.47 -8.29 14.14
C ASP A 122 -8.57 -9.75 13.68
N ARG A 123 -9.62 -10.08 12.93
CA ARG A 123 -9.74 -11.41 12.32
C ARG A 123 -8.70 -11.64 11.23
N ILE A 124 -8.36 -10.62 10.44
CA ILE A 124 -7.26 -10.72 9.46
C ILE A 124 -5.93 -10.97 10.17
N LEU A 125 -5.66 -10.25 11.26
CA LEU A 125 -4.48 -10.46 12.11
C LEU A 125 -4.41 -11.90 12.61
N GLN A 126 -5.51 -12.40 13.18
CA GLN A 126 -5.61 -13.78 13.65
C GLN A 126 -5.32 -14.78 12.54
N ASN A 127 -5.99 -14.62 11.38
CA ASN A 127 -5.82 -15.53 10.25
C ASN A 127 -4.38 -15.51 9.74
N ALA A 128 -3.80 -14.32 9.57
CA ALA A 128 -2.42 -14.15 9.13
C ALA A 128 -1.43 -14.74 10.14
N ALA A 129 -1.67 -14.58 11.45
CA ALA A 129 -0.82 -15.14 12.50
C ALA A 129 -0.92 -16.68 12.58
N PHE A 130 -2.12 -17.26 12.47
CA PHE A 130 -2.31 -18.71 12.44
C PHE A 130 -1.66 -19.33 11.21
N ARG A 131 -1.80 -18.69 10.05
CA ARG A 131 -1.11 -19.07 8.82
C ARG A 131 0.39 -19.10 9.04
N LEU A 132 0.98 -18.05 9.64
CA LEU A 132 2.40 -18.07 10.02
C LEU A 132 2.74 -19.27 10.91
N CYS A 133 1.89 -19.64 11.87
CA CYS A 133 2.13 -20.78 12.76
C CYS A 133 2.15 -22.15 12.09
N VAL A 134 1.36 -22.36 11.02
CA VAL A 134 1.42 -23.61 10.23
C VAL A 134 2.83 -23.83 9.68
N TYR A 135 3.47 -22.73 9.33
CA TYR A 135 4.71 -22.77 8.58
C TYR A 135 5.94 -22.60 9.46
N ILE A 136 5.88 -21.83 10.56
CA ILE A 136 6.96 -21.65 11.55
C ILE A 136 7.27 -22.96 12.29
N ARG A 137 7.88 -23.91 11.57
CA ARG A 137 8.42 -25.16 12.09
C ARG A 137 9.80 -24.90 12.65
N ASN A 138 9.86 -24.78 13.98
CA ASN A 138 11.07 -25.07 14.71
C ASN A 138 11.26 -26.59 14.74
N SER A 139 12.47 -27.05 14.43
CA SER A 139 12.91 -28.44 14.46
C SER A 139 12.20 -29.32 15.51
N SER A 140 11.45 -30.32 15.02
CA SER A 140 11.17 -31.63 15.63
C SER A 140 10.23 -31.80 16.86
N GLN A 141 9.30 -30.89 17.20
CA GLN A 141 8.23 -31.24 18.17
C GLN A 141 6.83 -30.68 17.83
N GLU A 142 5.81 -31.53 17.91
CA GLU A 142 4.36 -31.20 17.85
C GLU A 142 3.94 -30.10 18.84
N SER A 143 4.69 -29.87 19.92
CA SER A 143 4.43 -28.83 20.92
C SER A 143 4.66 -27.40 20.43
N SER A 144 5.35 -27.20 19.29
CA SER A 144 5.69 -25.87 18.76
C SER A 144 4.54 -25.15 18.05
N ALA A 145 3.68 -25.89 17.32
CA ALA A 145 2.53 -25.33 16.61
C ALA A 145 1.44 -24.86 17.58
N ALA A 146 1.07 -25.71 18.55
CA ALA A 146 0.12 -25.35 19.61
C ALA A 146 0.60 -24.14 20.42
N ARG A 147 1.90 -24.08 20.73
CA ARG A 147 2.50 -22.93 21.41
C ARG A 147 2.47 -21.66 20.56
N CYS A 148 2.75 -21.76 19.25
CA CYS A 148 2.63 -20.63 18.33
C CYS A 148 1.19 -20.11 18.24
N GLN A 149 0.20 -21.01 18.22
CA GLN A 149 -1.21 -20.64 18.24
C GLN A 149 -1.59 -19.94 19.55
N THR A 150 -1.10 -20.39 20.70
CA THR A 150 -1.27 -19.66 21.97
C THR A 150 -0.64 -18.26 21.90
N ASP A 151 0.60 -18.13 21.38
CA ASP A 151 1.28 -16.85 21.23
C ASP A 151 0.48 -15.88 20.32
N SER A 152 -0.08 -16.37 19.22
CA SER A 152 -0.91 -15.55 18.32
C SER A 152 -2.26 -15.15 18.93
N LYS A 153 -2.88 -16.03 19.74
CA LYS A 153 -4.06 -15.66 20.55
C LYS A 153 -3.74 -14.57 21.57
N MET A 154 -2.53 -14.56 22.15
CA MET A 154 -2.08 -13.47 23.02
C MET A 154 -1.91 -12.15 22.26
N VAL A 155 -1.37 -12.18 21.04
CA VAL A 155 -1.26 -10.98 20.17
C VAL A 155 -2.65 -10.42 19.89
N LEU A 156 -3.58 -11.28 19.46
CA LEU A 156 -4.96 -10.90 19.22
C LEU A 156 -5.62 -10.31 20.46
N ALA A 157 -5.47 -10.94 21.63
CA ALA A 157 -6.04 -10.45 22.87
C ALA A 157 -5.48 -9.07 23.26
N GLY A 158 -4.16 -8.85 23.11
CA GLY A 158 -3.54 -7.55 23.36
C GLY A 158 -4.11 -6.45 22.46
N VAL A 159 -4.31 -6.76 21.18
CA VAL A 159 -4.90 -5.85 20.19
C VAL A 159 -6.37 -5.58 20.50
N SER A 160 -7.18 -6.62 20.71
CA SER A 160 -8.61 -6.45 20.96
C SER A 160 -8.91 -5.76 22.29
N LEU A 161 -8.02 -5.89 23.30
CA LEU A 161 -8.19 -5.24 24.61
C LEU A 161 -7.70 -3.80 24.66
N GLY A 162 -6.77 -3.38 23.80
CA GLY A 162 -6.20 -2.03 23.91
C GLY A 162 -5.61 -1.42 22.64
N GLY A 163 -5.83 -2.03 21.48
CA GLY A 163 -5.45 -1.48 20.18
C GLY A 163 -6.50 -0.56 19.56
N TYR A 164 -7.69 -0.42 20.16
CA TYR A 164 -8.79 0.38 19.59
C TYR A 164 -8.41 1.84 19.29
N ASP A 165 -7.48 2.42 20.04
CA ASP A 165 -6.98 3.79 19.83
C ASP A 165 -6.18 3.95 18.52
N ALA A 166 -5.63 2.86 17.98
CA ALA A 166 -4.87 2.86 16.73
C ALA A 166 -5.78 2.73 15.49
N TYR A 167 -7.02 2.26 15.66
CA TYR A 167 -7.98 2.12 14.57
C TYR A 167 -8.48 3.49 14.09
N ARG A 168 -8.47 3.71 12.77
CA ARG A 168 -8.83 4.99 12.14
C ARG A 168 -10.22 4.91 11.51
N GLY A 169 -11.01 5.95 11.78
CA GLY A 169 -12.30 6.19 11.15
C GLY A 169 -12.18 6.63 9.68
N TRP A 170 -13.31 6.88 9.04
CA TRP A 170 -13.36 7.36 7.65
C TRP A 170 -12.67 8.72 7.45
N ASP A 171 -12.58 9.54 8.50
CA ASP A 171 -12.00 10.88 8.54
C ASP A 171 -10.46 10.88 8.69
N ARG A 172 -9.90 9.85 9.33
CA ARG A 172 -8.47 9.80 9.68
C ARG A 172 -7.70 8.75 8.89
N SER A 173 -8.29 8.31 7.79
CA SER A 173 -7.71 7.27 6.96
C SER A 173 -6.79 7.84 5.90
N THR A 174 -5.65 7.18 5.80
CA THR A 174 -4.54 7.45 4.92
C THR A 174 -4.78 6.76 3.57
N TYR A 175 -5.88 7.02 2.86
CA TYR A 175 -6.38 6.19 1.73
C TYR A 175 -5.30 5.62 0.80
N PHE A 176 -5.04 4.32 0.94
CA PHE A 176 -4.13 3.56 0.10
C PHE A 176 -4.62 2.11 0.00
N GLU A 177 -4.30 1.46 -1.11
CA GLU A 177 -4.59 0.05 -1.34
C GLU A 177 -3.73 -0.82 -0.40
N PHE A 178 -4.27 -1.23 0.75
CA PHE A 178 -3.53 -2.11 1.68
C PHE A 178 -3.85 -3.60 1.50
N ASP A 179 -5.03 -3.93 0.95
CA ASP A 179 -5.50 -5.29 0.72
C ASP A 179 -5.78 -5.44 -0.77
N SER A 180 -4.91 -6.18 -1.44
CA SER A 180 -5.05 -6.42 -2.86
C SER A 180 -6.37 -7.11 -3.18
N ASP A 181 -6.91 -8.00 -2.32
CA ASP A 181 -8.13 -8.80 -2.60
C ASP A 181 -9.09 -8.80 -1.40
N PRO A 182 -9.93 -7.75 -1.26
CA PRO A 182 -10.69 -7.57 -0.06
C PRO A 182 -11.93 -8.47 0.00
N SER A 183 -11.74 -9.72 0.42
CA SER A 183 -12.74 -10.79 0.43
C SER A 183 -14.05 -10.49 1.20
N ARG A 184 -14.02 -9.52 2.13
CA ARG A 184 -15.18 -9.09 2.92
C ARG A 184 -15.82 -7.80 2.42
N SER A 185 -15.16 -7.07 1.52
CA SER A 185 -15.66 -5.79 1.03
C SER A 185 -16.79 -5.99 0.02
N ASN A 186 -17.85 -5.17 0.12
CA ASN A 186 -18.91 -5.13 -0.88
C ASN A 186 -18.46 -4.44 -2.18
N GLY A 187 -17.33 -3.74 -2.14
CA GLY A 187 -16.67 -3.15 -3.28
C GLY A 187 -15.76 -2.00 -2.89
N PHE A 188 -14.85 -1.64 -3.79
CA PHE A 188 -13.88 -0.58 -3.57
C PHE A 188 -13.56 0.16 -4.86
N GLN A 189 -12.96 1.34 -4.70
CA GLN A 189 -12.55 2.18 -5.80
C GLN A 189 -11.05 2.45 -5.72
N VAL A 190 -10.41 2.39 -6.88
CA VAL A 190 -8.98 2.70 -7.00
C VAL A 190 -8.76 3.47 -8.28
N SER A 191 -7.84 4.43 -8.25
CA SER A 191 -7.48 5.20 -9.43
C SER A 191 -6.01 4.99 -9.82
N ARG A 192 -5.76 5.04 -11.13
CA ARG A 192 -4.43 5.01 -11.75
C ARG A 192 -4.32 6.13 -12.75
N VAL A 193 -3.15 6.76 -12.78
CA VAL A 193 -2.79 7.73 -13.81
C VAL A 193 -2.10 6.95 -14.93
N VAL A 194 -2.49 7.19 -16.18
CA VAL A 194 -1.86 6.60 -17.37
C VAL A 194 -1.66 7.69 -18.41
N ASP A 195 -0.72 7.50 -19.34
CA ASP A 195 -0.61 8.38 -20.50
C ASP A 195 -1.88 8.32 -21.33
N HIS A 196 -2.26 9.45 -21.92
CA HIS A 196 -3.47 9.52 -22.71
C HIS A 196 -3.38 8.52 -23.88
N PRO A 197 -4.23 7.47 -23.92
CA PRO A 197 -4.01 6.31 -24.77
C PRO A 197 -4.07 6.60 -26.27
N PHE A 198 -4.80 7.65 -26.67
CA PHE A 198 -5.02 8.00 -28.07
C PHE A 198 -4.43 9.33 -28.52
N LYS A 199 -3.80 10.10 -27.63
CA LYS A 199 -3.37 11.47 -27.95
C LYS A 199 -2.20 11.50 -28.93
N ALA A 200 -1.28 10.55 -28.78
CA ALA A 200 -0.17 10.38 -29.72
C ALA A 200 -0.63 9.90 -31.12
N ILE A 201 -1.78 9.22 -31.20
CA ILE A 201 -2.32 8.65 -32.45
C ILE A 201 -3.18 9.68 -33.19
N LEU A 202 -4.00 10.44 -32.46
CA LEU A 202 -4.94 11.44 -32.99
C LEU A 202 -4.77 12.79 -32.26
N PRO A 203 -3.64 13.49 -32.46
CA PRO A 203 -3.32 14.69 -31.69
C PRO A 203 -4.32 15.83 -31.89
N ALA A 204 -4.95 15.93 -33.07
CA ALA A 204 -5.94 16.97 -33.34
C ALA A 204 -7.26 16.74 -32.59
N LYS A 205 -7.67 15.48 -32.41
CA LYS A 205 -8.93 15.11 -31.74
C LYS A 205 -8.85 15.30 -30.23
N TYR A 206 -7.70 14.96 -29.66
CA TYR A 206 -7.41 15.01 -28.22
C TYR A 206 -6.49 16.20 -27.88
N ALA A 207 -6.56 17.28 -28.65
CA ALA A 207 -5.66 18.43 -28.50
C ALA A 207 -5.84 19.13 -27.14
N ASP A 208 -7.06 19.10 -26.61
CA ASP A 208 -7.46 19.78 -25.38
C ASP A 208 -7.47 18.86 -24.15
N ASP A 209 -7.38 17.54 -24.35
CA ASP A 209 -7.25 16.55 -23.29
C ASP A 209 -5.90 16.70 -22.55
N PRO A 210 -5.82 16.25 -21.29
CA PRO A 210 -4.55 16.23 -20.56
C PRO A 210 -3.55 15.24 -21.19
N ASP A 211 -2.27 15.41 -20.87
CA ASP A 211 -1.22 14.48 -21.34
C ASP A 211 -1.34 13.11 -20.65
N GLN A 212 -1.82 13.12 -19.40
CA GLN A 212 -2.16 11.93 -18.63
C GLN A 212 -3.59 11.96 -18.15
N VAL A 213 -4.23 10.81 -18.17
CA VAL A 213 -5.63 10.63 -17.78
C VAL A 213 -5.74 9.77 -16.52
N ILE A 214 -6.83 9.96 -15.77
CA ILE A 214 -7.14 9.18 -14.58
C ILE A 214 -8.14 8.09 -14.97
N LEU A 215 -7.74 6.84 -14.80
CA LEU A 215 -8.61 5.69 -14.87
C LEU A 215 -9.08 5.36 -13.46
N MET A 216 -10.40 5.46 -13.24
CA MET A 216 -11.04 5.01 -12.02
C MET A 216 -11.58 3.61 -12.25
N PHE A 217 -11.19 2.68 -11.37
CA PHE A 217 -11.69 1.31 -11.35
C PHE A 217 -12.66 1.15 -10.19
N GLU A 218 -13.82 0.59 -10.51
CA GLU A 218 -14.85 0.24 -9.53
C GLU A 218 -15.00 -1.28 -9.50
N ASN A 219 -14.66 -1.91 -8.38
CA ASN A 219 -14.79 -3.34 -8.18
C ASN A 219 -15.99 -3.62 -7.26
N LEU A 220 -17.06 -4.18 -7.80
CA LEU A 220 -18.26 -4.58 -7.06
C LEU A 220 -18.42 -6.11 -7.12
N ARG A 221 -17.93 -6.84 -6.11
CA ARG A 221 -18.05 -8.31 -6.01
C ARG A 221 -17.71 -9.05 -7.32
N SER A 222 -16.61 -8.68 -7.98
CA SER A 222 -16.13 -9.19 -9.28
C SER A 222 -16.73 -8.57 -10.54
N ASN A 223 -17.68 -7.63 -10.42
CA ASN A 223 -18.05 -6.75 -11.53
C ASN A 223 -17.07 -5.56 -11.52
N LEU A 224 -15.96 -5.74 -12.22
CA LEU A 224 -14.98 -4.69 -12.40
C LEU A 224 -15.38 -3.80 -13.57
N ALA A 225 -15.38 -2.49 -13.34
CA ALA A 225 -15.56 -1.49 -14.38
C ALA A 225 -14.42 -0.47 -14.33
N VAL A 226 -14.17 0.16 -15.47
CA VAL A 226 -13.19 1.23 -15.64
C VAL A 226 -13.85 2.43 -16.31
N THR A 227 -13.53 3.62 -15.81
CA THR A 227 -13.99 4.89 -16.37
C THR A 227 -12.79 5.82 -16.51
N CYS A 228 -12.64 6.47 -17.65
CA CYS A 228 -11.72 7.60 -17.75
C CYS A 228 -12.41 8.88 -17.25
N ILE A 229 -12.05 9.33 -16.05
CA ILE A 229 -12.73 10.45 -15.37
C ILE A 229 -12.14 11.83 -15.69
N THR A 230 -11.11 11.88 -16.53
CA THR A 230 -10.49 13.13 -17.00
C THR A 230 -10.36 13.18 -18.53
N CYS A 231 -10.96 12.23 -19.24
CA CYS A 231 -11.00 12.25 -20.70
C CYS A 231 -12.09 13.23 -21.17
N ALA A 232 -11.92 13.81 -22.35
CA ALA A 232 -13.00 14.54 -22.99
C ALA A 232 -14.12 13.58 -23.44
N THR A 233 -15.36 14.08 -23.45
CA THR A 233 -16.52 13.35 -23.97
C THR A 233 -16.50 13.37 -25.50
N VAL A 234 -15.60 12.57 -26.06
CA VAL A 234 -15.44 12.39 -27.51
C VAL A 234 -15.70 10.93 -27.91
N PRO A 235 -16.27 10.70 -29.11
CA PRO A 235 -16.59 9.34 -29.55
C PRO A 235 -15.30 8.58 -29.90
N VAL A 236 -15.15 7.34 -29.45
CA VAL A 236 -14.07 6.43 -29.89
C VAL A 236 -14.33 5.93 -31.32
N LEU A 237 -15.61 5.85 -31.70
CA LEU A 237 -16.08 5.37 -32.98
C LEU A 237 -17.35 6.15 -33.38
N GLU A 238 -17.41 6.59 -34.63
CA GLU A 238 -18.61 7.20 -35.21
C GLU A 238 -19.69 6.16 -35.51
N TRP A 239 -20.95 6.58 -35.56
CA TRP A 239 -22.06 5.67 -35.88
C TRP A 239 -21.83 5.05 -37.26
N THR A 240 -21.87 3.71 -37.33
CA THR A 240 -21.71 2.98 -38.58
C THR A 240 -22.41 1.63 -38.55
N THR A 241 -22.86 1.17 -39.73
CA THR A 241 -23.30 -0.21 -39.97
C THR A 241 -22.27 -1.03 -40.76
N ASP A 242 -21.21 -0.40 -41.28
CA ASP A 242 -20.15 -1.08 -42.02
C ASP A 242 -19.12 -1.64 -41.05
N PRO A 243 -18.95 -2.98 -40.96
CA PRO A 243 -17.97 -3.59 -40.08
C PRO A 243 -16.51 -3.26 -40.46
N ASN A 244 -16.24 -2.70 -41.64
CA ASN A 244 -14.89 -2.29 -42.04
C ASN A 244 -14.57 -0.83 -41.67
N ALA A 245 -15.54 -0.07 -41.18
CA ALA A 245 -15.39 1.34 -40.79
C ALA A 245 -14.71 1.49 -39.41
N VAL A 246 -13.51 0.93 -39.25
CA VAL A 246 -12.76 0.95 -37.99
C VAL A 246 -12.12 2.32 -37.75
N SER A 247 -12.31 2.93 -36.58
CA SER A 247 -11.66 4.20 -36.21
C SER A 247 -10.15 4.05 -36.01
N ALA A 248 -9.38 5.15 -36.01
CA ALA A 248 -7.94 5.07 -35.81
C ALA A 248 -7.58 4.60 -34.39
N GLU A 249 -8.38 4.95 -33.38
CA GLU A 249 -8.28 4.43 -32.02
C GLU A 249 -8.40 2.90 -31.99
N LEU A 250 -9.43 2.37 -32.64
CA LEU A 250 -9.68 0.93 -32.71
C LEU A 250 -8.58 0.21 -33.50
N ARG A 251 -8.11 0.79 -34.61
CA ARG A 251 -6.96 0.25 -35.36
C ARG A 251 -5.69 0.20 -34.51
N ALA A 252 -5.43 1.22 -33.71
CA ALA A 252 -4.25 1.28 -32.86
C ALA A 252 -4.21 0.19 -31.78
N VAL A 253 -5.38 -0.29 -31.33
CA VAL A 253 -5.46 -1.42 -30.40
C VAL A 253 -5.54 -2.79 -31.11
N GLY A 254 -5.40 -2.82 -32.43
CA GLY A 254 -5.34 -4.04 -33.25
C GLY A 254 -6.69 -4.52 -33.79
N VAL A 255 -7.74 -3.69 -33.76
CA VAL A 255 -9.02 -4.02 -34.40
C VAL A 255 -8.90 -3.81 -35.90
N THR A 256 -9.15 -4.87 -36.67
CA THR A 256 -9.15 -4.83 -38.14
C THR A 256 -10.56 -4.86 -38.72
N ARG A 257 -11.55 -5.31 -37.94
CA ARG A 257 -12.98 -5.32 -38.26
C ARG A 257 -13.79 -5.06 -37.00
N LEU A 258 -14.81 -4.22 -37.07
CA LEU A 258 -15.64 -3.87 -35.93
C LEU A 258 -16.42 -5.10 -35.43
N PRO A 259 -16.38 -5.38 -34.12
CA PRO A 259 -17.31 -6.30 -33.48
C PRO A 259 -18.76 -5.82 -33.63
N ASP A 260 -19.71 -6.75 -33.75
CA ASP A 260 -21.14 -6.44 -33.89
C ASP A 260 -21.67 -5.56 -32.73
N VAL A 261 -21.10 -5.72 -31.52
CA VAL A 261 -21.45 -4.92 -30.33
C VAL A 261 -21.11 -3.43 -30.46
N LEU A 262 -20.27 -3.06 -31.43
CA LEU A 262 -19.90 -1.68 -31.74
C LEU A 262 -20.68 -1.10 -32.92
N LEU A 263 -21.33 -1.94 -33.73
CA LEU A 263 -22.16 -1.46 -34.83
C LEU A 263 -23.38 -0.69 -34.29
N LYS A 264 -23.76 0.36 -34.99
CA LYS A 264 -24.90 1.24 -34.66
C LYS A 264 -24.79 1.92 -33.29
N ARG A 265 -23.58 2.10 -32.77
CA ARG A 265 -23.29 2.82 -31.52
C ARG A 265 -22.29 3.95 -31.74
N VAL A 266 -22.26 4.87 -30.77
CA VAL A 266 -21.28 5.96 -30.68
C VAL A 266 -20.63 5.88 -29.29
N PRO A 267 -19.73 4.91 -29.04
CA PRO A 267 -19.11 4.75 -27.73
C PRO A 267 -18.25 5.98 -27.40
N MET A 268 -18.36 6.50 -26.18
CA MET A 268 -17.58 7.65 -25.73
C MET A 268 -16.35 7.20 -24.94
N LEU A 269 -15.27 7.98 -24.99
CA LEU A 269 -14.06 7.67 -24.22
C LEU A 269 -14.29 7.74 -22.69
N THR A 270 -15.26 8.56 -22.27
CA THR A 270 -15.70 8.71 -20.87
C THR A 270 -16.73 7.66 -20.43
N GLU A 271 -17.21 6.82 -21.34
CA GLU A 271 -18.20 5.78 -21.01
C GLU A 271 -17.56 4.73 -20.09
N THR A 272 -18.29 4.34 -19.04
CA THR A 272 -17.86 3.28 -18.13
C THR A 272 -17.85 1.93 -18.84
N MET A 273 -16.68 1.30 -18.91
CA MET A 273 -16.48 0.02 -19.58
C MET A 273 -16.39 -1.13 -18.58
N PRO A 274 -17.08 -2.26 -18.82
CA PRO A 274 -16.86 -3.46 -18.04
C PRO A 274 -15.48 -4.06 -18.35
N VAL A 275 -14.73 -4.41 -17.31
CA VAL A 275 -13.46 -5.12 -17.43
C VAL A 275 -13.73 -6.61 -17.26
N TRP A 276 -13.56 -7.36 -18.35
CA TRP A 276 -13.78 -8.80 -18.37
C TRP A 276 -12.56 -9.55 -17.87
N LEU A 277 -12.54 -9.81 -16.57
CA LEU A 277 -11.56 -10.70 -15.95
C LEU A 277 -12.01 -12.17 -16.03
N PRO A 278 -11.09 -13.14 -15.91
CA PRO A 278 -11.44 -14.55 -15.88
C PRO A 278 -12.53 -14.85 -14.84
N PRO A 279 -13.63 -15.52 -15.21
CA PRO A 279 -14.73 -15.80 -14.29
C PRO A 279 -14.32 -16.83 -13.23
N ARG A 280 -15.07 -16.89 -12.12
CA ARG A 280 -14.85 -17.82 -10.98
C ARG A 280 -13.46 -17.68 -10.34
N ARG A 281 -12.93 -16.46 -10.33
CA ARG A 281 -11.68 -16.11 -9.67
C ARG A 281 -11.89 -14.87 -8.83
N ARG A 282 -11.03 -14.69 -7.83
CA ARG A 282 -10.90 -13.45 -7.06
C ARG A 282 -9.82 -12.60 -7.69
N HIS A 283 -10.07 -11.30 -7.79
CA HIS A 283 -9.21 -10.40 -8.52
C HIS A 283 -8.82 -9.24 -7.64
N ALA A 284 -7.53 -8.95 -7.63
CA ALA A 284 -7.01 -7.82 -6.90
C ALA A 284 -7.38 -6.48 -7.55
N ALA A 285 -7.05 -5.36 -6.91
CA ALA A 285 -7.03 -4.08 -7.61
C ALA A 285 -5.97 -4.10 -8.75
N PRO A 286 -6.17 -3.36 -9.85
CA PRO A 286 -5.15 -3.24 -10.89
C PRO A 286 -3.92 -2.50 -10.37
N HIS A 287 -2.74 -3.08 -10.55
CA HIS A 287 -1.46 -2.40 -10.37
C HIS A 287 -1.01 -1.76 -11.68
N LEU A 288 -0.34 -0.61 -11.62
CA LEU A 288 0.29 -0.01 -12.78
C LEU A 288 1.79 -0.33 -12.77
N LEU A 289 2.29 -0.87 -13.87
CA LEU A 289 3.72 -0.94 -14.18
C LEU A 289 3.98 -0.20 -15.48
N VAL A 290 5.10 0.52 -15.53
CA VAL A 290 5.59 1.15 -16.74
C VAL A 290 6.90 0.52 -17.14
N ASP A 291 6.94 -0.05 -18.34
CA ASP A 291 8.13 -0.71 -18.86
C ASP A 291 9.21 0.27 -19.36
N GLY A 292 10.37 -0.27 -19.74
CA GLY A 292 11.50 0.49 -20.26
C GLY A 292 11.24 1.22 -21.57
N ALA A 293 10.19 0.86 -22.32
CA ALA A 293 9.74 1.60 -23.50
C ALA A 293 8.77 2.74 -23.13
N GLY A 294 8.42 2.89 -21.85
CA GLY A 294 7.44 3.85 -21.36
C GLY A 294 6.00 3.38 -21.56
N LYS A 295 5.75 2.11 -21.89
CA LYS A 295 4.40 1.59 -22.05
C LYS A 295 3.78 1.25 -20.70
N ASN A 296 2.52 1.62 -20.56
CA ASN A 296 1.72 1.39 -19.37
C ASN A 296 1.06 0.01 -19.42
N HIS A 297 1.23 -0.76 -18.35
CA HIS A 297 0.64 -2.08 -18.17
C HIS A 297 -0.21 -2.08 -16.90
N LEU A 298 -1.50 -2.35 -17.06
CA LEU A 298 -2.43 -2.54 -15.95
C LEU A 298 -2.51 -4.03 -15.63
N ILE A 299 -2.20 -4.38 -14.40
CA ILE A 299 -1.94 -5.76 -14.00
C ILE A 299 -2.88 -6.17 -12.88
N TRP A 300 -3.66 -7.22 -13.10
CA TRP A 300 -4.45 -7.88 -12.06
C TRP A 300 -3.80 -9.17 -11.62
N MET A 301 -3.66 -9.32 -10.32
CA MET A 301 -3.32 -10.60 -9.71
C MET A 301 -4.62 -11.36 -9.44
N SER A 302 -4.77 -12.52 -10.08
CA SER A 302 -5.99 -13.32 -10.01
C SER A 302 -5.76 -14.66 -9.31
N ARG A 303 -6.74 -15.10 -8.52
CA ARG A 303 -6.68 -16.31 -7.69
C ARG A 303 -7.93 -17.17 -7.90
N ASN A 304 -7.80 -18.49 -8.02
CA ASN A 304 -8.97 -19.37 -8.12
C ASN A 304 -9.79 -19.36 -6.83
N ASN A 305 -9.11 -19.42 -5.68
CA ASN A 305 -9.69 -19.38 -4.32
C ASN A 305 -8.90 -18.40 -3.46
N SER A 306 -9.41 -17.99 -2.28
CA SER A 306 -8.63 -17.23 -1.28
C SER A 306 -7.26 -17.85 -1.05
N GLU A 307 -7.31 -19.18 -1.06
CA GLU A 307 -6.26 -20.14 -0.81
C GLU A 307 -5.06 -20.08 -1.77
N ASN A 308 -5.14 -19.40 -2.91
CA ASN A 308 -4.02 -19.37 -3.84
C ASN A 308 -3.24 -18.06 -3.73
N SER A 309 -1.90 -18.09 -3.65
CA SER A 309 -1.10 -16.85 -3.68
C SER A 309 -1.34 -16.06 -4.97
N ILE A 310 -1.20 -16.72 -6.12
CA ILE A 310 -1.62 -16.26 -7.46
C ILE A 310 -1.94 -17.48 -8.33
N SER A 311 -3.06 -17.45 -9.03
CA SER A 311 -3.41 -18.43 -10.08
C SER A 311 -3.04 -17.94 -11.48
N CYS A 312 -3.16 -16.64 -11.76
CA CYS A 312 -2.59 -16.03 -12.96
C CYS A 312 -2.43 -14.51 -12.80
N VAL A 313 -1.67 -13.91 -13.70
CA VAL A 313 -1.55 -12.45 -13.87
C VAL A 313 -2.27 -12.08 -15.16
N VAL A 314 -3.17 -11.10 -15.10
CA VAL A 314 -3.83 -10.53 -16.28
C VAL A 314 -3.19 -9.18 -16.56
N SER A 315 -2.62 -8.99 -17.74
CA SER A 315 -2.12 -7.69 -18.21
C SER A 315 -3.10 -7.07 -19.19
N ALA A 316 -3.33 -5.76 -19.11
CA ALA A 316 -4.11 -5.01 -20.08
C ALA A 316 -3.47 -3.66 -20.43
N ASP A 317 -3.72 -3.25 -21.67
CA ASP A 317 -3.40 -1.92 -22.18
C ASP A 317 -4.56 -0.96 -21.86
N ALA A 318 -4.25 0.22 -21.32
CA ALA A 318 -5.24 1.26 -21.04
C ALA A 318 -6.07 1.62 -22.29
N ALA A 319 -5.45 1.65 -23.47
CA ALA A 319 -6.15 1.92 -24.72
C ALA A 319 -7.23 0.86 -24.99
N ARG A 320 -6.91 -0.43 -24.81
CA ARG A 320 -7.85 -1.54 -25.02
C ARG A 320 -9.04 -1.49 -24.07
N LEU A 321 -8.79 -1.15 -22.81
CA LEU A 321 -9.82 -1.07 -21.78
C LEU A 321 -10.88 -0.01 -22.08
N LEU A 322 -10.51 1.07 -22.78
CA LEU A 322 -11.40 2.18 -23.10
C LEU A 322 -12.08 2.07 -24.47
N THR A 323 -11.71 1.10 -25.32
CA THR A 323 -12.24 0.94 -26.68
C THR A 323 -13.39 -0.07 -26.82
N ASN A 324 -14.01 -0.52 -25.72
CA ASN A 324 -14.99 -1.62 -25.67
C ASN A 324 -14.47 -2.93 -26.30
N THR A 325 -13.17 -3.00 -26.54
CA THR A 325 -12.46 -4.21 -26.93
C THR A 325 -12.09 -4.95 -25.66
N LEU A 326 -12.41 -6.24 -25.60
CA LEU A 326 -12.04 -7.05 -24.44
C LEU A 326 -10.53 -6.97 -24.21
N PRO A 327 -10.07 -6.84 -22.96
CA PRO A 327 -8.65 -7.00 -22.67
C PRO A 327 -8.20 -8.37 -23.15
N THR A 328 -6.97 -8.44 -23.65
CA THR A 328 -6.39 -9.73 -24.02
C THR A 328 -6.26 -10.55 -22.76
N ARG A 329 -6.84 -11.75 -22.76
CA ARG A 329 -6.72 -12.72 -21.66
C ARG A 329 -5.34 -13.34 -21.68
N ASP A 330 -4.31 -12.50 -21.70
CA ASP A 330 -2.95 -12.99 -21.69
C ASP A 330 -2.78 -13.76 -20.37
N LEU A 331 -2.77 -15.09 -20.51
CA LEU A 331 -2.12 -16.09 -19.66
C LEU A 331 -2.93 -16.87 -18.63
N CYS A 332 -4.24 -16.65 -18.52
CA CYS A 332 -5.04 -17.50 -17.65
C CYS A 332 -5.55 -18.72 -18.43
N SER A 333 -4.88 -19.87 -18.30
CA SER A 333 -5.52 -21.13 -18.68
C SER A 333 -6.73 -21.35 -17.77
N VAL A 334 -7.86 -21.76 -18.36
CA VAL A 334 -9.11 -22.05 -17.65
C VAL A 334 -8.90 -23.22 -16.67
N ASP A 335 -7.98 -24.12 -17.01
CA ASP A 335 -7.64 -25.33 -16.28
C ASP A 335 -6.31 -25.23 -15.50
N ALA A 336 -5.65 -24.06 -15.51
CA ALA A 336 -4.43 -23.88 -14.73
C ALA A 336 -4.72 -24.07 -13.23
N GLY A 337 -4.09 -25.10 -12.65
CA GLY A 337 -3.92 -25.23 -11.20
C GLY A 337 -3.17 -24.04 -10.61
N PRO A 338 -3.01 -23.98 -9.27
CA PRO A 338 -2.23 -22.92 -8.63
C PRO A 338 -0.80 -22.94 -9.20
N SER A 339 -0.43 -21.85 -9.87
CA SER A 339 0.82 -21.73 -10.64
C SER A 339 2.07 -21.55 -9.76
N LEU A 340 1.83 -21.16 -8.52
CA LEU A 340 2.73 -21.18 -7.38
C LEU A 340 1.93 -21.88 -6.28
N THR A 341 2.07 -23.19 -6.13
CA THR A 341 1.41 -23.88 -5.01
C THR A 341 2.10 -23.44 -3.71
N ARG A 342 1.29 -23.21 -2.68
CA ARG A 342 1.68 -22.74 -1.34
C ARG A 342 2.88 -23.45 -0.71
N VAL A 343 3.12 -24.71 -1.09
CA VAL A 343 4.17 -25.58 -0.52
C VAL A 343 5.55 -25.32 -1.14
N GLU A 344 5.64 -24.75 -2.35
CA GLU A 344 6.96 -24.43 -2.94
C GLU A 344 7.56 -23.12 -2.39
N VAL A 345 6.73 -22.34 -1.70
CA VAL A 345 6.99 -20.96 -1.28
C VAL A 345 6.88 -20.90 0.25
N ASP A 346 7.61 -21.78 0.94
CA ASP A 346 7.47 -21.98 2.38
C ASP A 346 8.17 -20.87 3.21
N MET A 347 7.40 -20.22 4.08
CA MET A 347 7.71 -19.60 5.37
C MET A 347 8.50 -18.31 5.54
N PHE A 348 9.36 -17.93 4.61
CA PHE A 348 10.04 -16.63 4.62
C PHE A 348 9.84 -15.92 3.28
N ALA A 349 8.76 -16.29 2.60
CA ALA A 349 8.50 -15.93 1.24
C ALA A 349 7.50 -14.79 1.14
N THR A 350 7.81 -13.79 0.31
CA THR A 350 6.85 -12.73 0.01
C THR A 350 5.79 -13.24 -0.96
N SER A 351 4.60 -12.63 -0.93
CA SER A 351 3.63 -12.85 -2.01
C SER A 351 4.28 -12.55 -3.36
N PRO A 352 3.92 -13.26 -4.44
CA PRO A 352 4.55 -12.99 -5.73
C PRO A 352 4.18 -11.58 -6.18
N LEU A 353 5.14 -10.85 -6.74
CA LEU A 353 4.98 -9.46 -7.12
C LEU A 353 5.25 -9.28 -8.61
N PRO A 354 4.44 -8.48 -9.32
CA PRO A 354 4.72 -8.15 -10.69
C PRO A 354 5.93 -7.21 -10.75
N MET A 355 6.85 -7.50 -11.66
CA MET A 355 8.09 -6.76 -11.87
C MET A 355 8.41 -6.69 -13.36
N GLU A 356 8.96 -5.55 -13.79
CA GLU A 356 9.55 -5.40 -15.12
C GLU A 356 10.99 -5.96 -15.14
N VAL A 357 11.32 -6.73 -16.17
CA VAL A 357 12.69 -7.23 -16.42
C VAL A 357 13.21 -6.66 -17.73
N PRO A 358 14.04 -5.60 -17.68
CA PRO A 358 14.60 -4.98 -18.87
C PRO A 358 15.39 -5.96 -19.74
N GLY A 359 15.24 -5.85 -21.06
CA GLY A 359 15.95 -6.68 -22.04
C GLY A 359 15.41 -8.10 -22.22
N SER A 360 14.33 -8.46 -21.52
CA SER A 360 13.67 -9.76 -21.68
C SER A 360 12.67 -9.74 -22.86
N SER A 361 12.48 -10.87 -23.52
CA SER A 361 11.42 -11.04 -24.54
C SER A 361 10.02 -10.93 -23.95
N ASP A 362 9.86 -11.44 -22.73
CA ASP A 362 8.69 -11.21 -21.88
C ASP A 362 9.05 -10.10 -20.91
N LEU A 363 8.42 -8.93 -20.96
CA LEU A 363 8.88 -7.79 -20.15
C LEU A 363 8.44 -7.86 -18.69
N ILE A 364 7.34 -8.57 -18.39
CA ILE A 364 6.72 -8.57 -17.07
C ILE A 364 6.74 -9.97 -16.50
N TYR A 365 7.17 -10.08 -15.24
CA TYR A 365 7.22 -11.33 -14.52
C TYR A 365 6.56 -11.21 -13.15
N ALA A 366 5.90 -12.27 -12.71
CA ALA A 366 5.61 -12.48 -11.30
C ALA A 366 6.85 -13.06 -10.62
N THR A 367 7.27 -12.49 -9.51
CA THR A 367 8.51 -12.87 -8.80
C THR A 367 8.30 -13.02 -7.30
N SER A 368 8.97 -13.98 -6.68
CA SER A 368 8.94 -14.19 -5.24
C SER A 368 10.26 -14.74 -4.73
N ALA A 369 10.60 -14.46 -3.48
CA ALA A 369 11.63 -15.20 -2.76
C ALA A 369 10.97 -16.37 -2.01
N SER A 370 11.61 -17.54 -1.95
CA SER A 370 11.22 -18.71 -1.16
C SER A 370 12.44 -19.27 -0.44
N PRO A 371 12.43 -19.43 0.87
CA PRO A 371 13.59 -19.89 1.64
C PRO A 371 13.82 -21.42 1.70
N GLN A 372 12.97 -22.29 1.13
CA GLN A 372 13.01 -23.72 1.54
C GLN A 372 12.67 -24.74 0.45
N LYS A 373 13.31 -24.67 -0.74
CA LYS A 373 13.26 -25.81 -1.69
C LYS A 373 14.23 -26.95 -1.36
N THR A 374 15.27 -26.70 -0.55
CA THR A 374 16.32 -27.69 -0.24
C THR A 374 16.26 -28.15 1.21
N THR A 375 16.75 -29.37 1.49
CA THR A 375 16.94 -29.91 2.85
C THR A 375 17.85 -29.04 3.73
N GLU A 376 18.60 -28.13 3.10
CA GLU A 376 19.57 -27.22 3.71
C GLU A 376 18.99 -25.80 3.96
N HIS A 377 17.71 -25.58 3.66
CA HIS A 377 16.98 -24.32 3.90
C HIS A 377 17.60 -23.09 3.20
N HIS A 378 17.94 -23.24 1.90
CA HIS A 378 18.50 -22.16 1.08
C HIS A 378 17.44 -21.17 0.55
N LEU A 379 17.80 -19.88 0.54
CA LEU A 379 17.03 -18.85 -0.13
C LEU A 379 17.04 -19.05 -1.65
N SER A 380 15.85 -19.09 -2.24
CA SER A 380 15.60 -19.24 -3.67
C SER A 380 14.76 -18.06 -4.17
N PHE A 381 15.00 -17.66 -5.41
CA PHE A 381 14.24 -16.64 -6.12
C PHE A 381 13.46 -17.30 -7.25
N CYS A 382 12.14 -17.27 -7.16
CA CYS A 382 11.22 -17.87 -8.10
C CYS A 382 10.62 -16.82 -9.02
N SER A 383 10.43 -17.17 -10.28
CA SER A 383 9.88 -16.25 -11.28
C SER A 383 9.03 -16.95 -12.33
N ARG A 384 8.10 -16.20 -12.91
CA ARG A 384 7.27 -16.65 -14.03
C ARG A 384 6.85 -15.47 -14.91
N SER A 385 6.91 -15.67 -16.23
CA SER A 385 6.47 -14.69 -17.22
C SER A 385 4.96 -14.41 -17.10
N ALA A 386 4.60 -13.13 -17.17
CA ALA A 386 3.23 -12.62 -17.17
C ALA A 386 2.71 -12.30 -18.58
N SER A 387 3.53 -12.44 -19.64
CA SER A 387 3.13 -12.19 -21.03
C SER A 387 3.14 -13.43 -21.96
N ARG A 388 3.81 -14.54 -21.61
CA ARG A 388 3.88 -15.76 -22.43
C ARG A 388 2.84 -16.83 -22.08
N LYS A 389 2.15 -17.35 -23.11
CA LYS A 389 1.17 -18.44 -23.00
C LYS A 389 1.77 -19.66 -22.29
N VAL A 390 1.00 -20.21 -21.35
CA VAL A 390 1.33 -21.48 -20.68
C VAL A 390 1.09 -22.63 -21.65
N GLU A 391 2.09 -23.48 -21.81
CA GLU A 391 1.97 -24.76 -22.51
C GLU A 391 1.77 -25.90 -21.50
N GLU A 392 1.00 -26.93 -21.83
CA GLU A 392 0.74 -28.03 -20.87
C GLU A 392 1.89 -29.04 -20.79
N THR A 393 2.92 -28.90 -21.64
CA THR A 393 4.10 -29.77 -21.67
C THR A 393 5.20 -29.23 -20.74
N ASP A 394 6.04 -30.13 -20.21
CA ASP A 394 7.25 -29.80 -19.43
C ASP A 394 7.04 -28.97 -18.14
N HIS A 395 5.85 -29.07 -17.52
CA HIS A 395 5.52 -28.32 -16.30
C HIS A 395 5.71 -26.80 -16.44
N ASP A 396 5.42 -26.27 -17.62
CA ASP A 396 5.54 -24.84 -17.95
C ASP A 396 4.55 -23.95 -17.16
N ASP A 397 3.56 -24.58 -16.52
CA ASP A 397 2.63 -23.98 -15.57
C ASP A 397 3.26 -23.71 -14.18
N ARG A 398 4.43 -24.27 -13.88
CA ARG A 398 5.11 -24.10 -12.58
C ARG A 398 6.15 -22.99 -12.61
N SER A 399 6.31 -22.32 -11.47
CA SER A 399 7.41 -21.37 -11.29
C SER A 399 8.77 -22.07 -11.30
N LYS A 400 9.77 -21.39 -11.87
CA LYS A 400 11.16 -21.85 -11.85
C LYS A 400 11.95 -20.96 -10.91
N CYS A 401 12.89 -21.55 -10.16
CA CYS A 401 13.62 -20.84 -9.13
C CYS A 401 15.14 -20.95 -9.31
N VAL A 402 15.83 -19.88 -8.93
CA VAL A 402 17.29 -19.84 -8.79
C VAL A 402 17.61 -19.87 -7.30
N THR A 403 18.49 -20.77 -6.86
CA THR A 403 18.93 -20.85 -5.47
C THR A 403 20.19 -20.00 -5.26
N PHE A 404 20.22 -19.19 -4.21
CA PHE A 404 21.41 -18.43 -3.84
C PHE A 404 22.38 -19.33 -3.04
N PRO A 405 23.68 -19.36 -3.40
CA PRO A 405 24.65 -20.25 -2.79
C PRO A 405 24.97 -19.92 -1.31
N GLU A 406 25.40 -20.97 -0.60
CA GLU A 406 25.37 -21.14 0.86
C GLU A 406 26.10 -20.07 1.68
N THR A 407 27.20 -19.46 1.22
CA THR A 407 28.04 -18.62 2.10
C THR A 407 27.42 -17.29 2.53
N GLU A 408 26.43 -16.77 1.78
CA GLU A 408 25.86 -15.43 2.01
C GLU A 408 24.49 -15.46 2.71
N VAL A 409 23.73 -16.56 2.58
CA VAL A 409 22.34 -16.69 3.05
C VAL A 409 22.07 -17.96 3.86
N ARG A 410 23.13 -18.64 4.34
CA ARG A 410 23.02 -19.89 5.12
C ARG A 410 22.05 -19.72 6.28
N ASN A 411 21.06 -20.61 6.37
CA ASN A 411 19.95 -20.56 7.31
C ASN A 411 19.02 -19.36 7.05
N GLY A 412 18.19 -19.43 5.98
CA GLY A 412 17.14 -18.42 5.72
C GLY A 412 16.17 -18.22 6.91
N ALA A 413 16.13 -19.18 7.85
CA ALA A 413 15.48 -19.05 9.15
C ALA A 413 16.01 -17.91 10.03
N ALA A 414 17.26 -17.47 9.84
CA ALA A 414 17.89 -16.37 10.55
C ALA A 414 17.70 -15.01 9.87
N LEU A 415 16.95 -14.94 8.76
CA LEU A 415 16.58 -13.69 8.10
C LEU A 415 15.19 -13.19 8.56
N GLY A 416 14.52 -13.94 9.44
CA GLY A 416 13.24 -13.53 10.02
C GLY A 416 12.13 -13.36 9.01
N ALA A 417 10.97 -12.90 9.49
CA ALA A 417 9.88 -12.47 8.63
C ALA A 417 10.39 -11.28 7.79
N PHE A 418 10.80 -11.54 6.55
CA PHE A 418 11.05 -10.50 5.56
C PHE A 418 9.84 -9.57 5.55
N GLN A 419 10.08 -8.32 5.93
CA GLN A 419 9.09 -7.28 6.07
C GLN A 419 8.12 -7.23 4.90
N ASN A 420 6.92 -6.77 5.24
CA ASN A 420 5.73 -6.72 4.41
C ASN A 420 5.73 -5.62 3.36
N PHE A 421 6.86 -5.06 2.98
CA PHE A 421 6.96 -4.03 1.95
C PHE A 421 8.18 -4.27 1.06
N PRO A 422 8.25 -5.39 0.32
CA PRO A 422 9.17 -5.51 -0.79
C PRO A 422 9.08 -4.29 -1.70
N LEU A 423 10.25 -3.78 -2.09
CA LEU A 423 10.35 -2.71 -3.06
C LEU A 423 10.79 -3.30 -4.37
N VAL A 424 9.94 -3.09 -5.38
CA VAL A 424 10.17 -3.58 -6.74
C VAL A 424 10.57 -2.41 -7.61
N ARG A 425 11.73 -2.53 -8.26
CA ARG A 425 12.22 -1.64 -9.31
C ARG A 425 12.42 -2.47 -10.58
N PRO A 426 12.48 -1.85 -11.77
CA PRO A 426 12.86 -2.56 -12.98
C PRO A 426 14.18 -3.33 -12.80
N GLY A 427 14.13 -4.66 -12.95
CA GLY A 427 15.28 -5.55 -12.79
C GLY A 427 15.88 -5.63 -11.39
N GLN A 428 15.20 -5.16 -10.33
CA GLN A 428 15.73 -5.25 -8.96
C GLN A 428 14.61 -5.39 -7.93
N GLN A 429 14.77 -6.33 -6.99
CA GLN A 429 13.88 -6.51 -5.86
C GLN A 429 14.64 -6.35 -4.54
N ILE A 430 14.06 -5.59 -3.62
CA ILE A 430 14.67 -5.27 -2.34
C ILE A 430 13.75 -5.76 -1.22
N TYR A 431 14.32 -6.53 -0.30
CA TYR A 431 13.65 -7.06 0.87
C TYR A 431 14.32 -6.54 2.13
N PHE A 432 13.52 -6.11 3.09
CA PHE A 432 13.98 -5.86 4.45
C PHE A 432 13.60 -7.07 5.29
N ALA A 433 14.46 -7.47 6.20
CA ALA A 433 14.30 -8.63 7.05
C ALA A 433 14.52 -8.18 8.49
N ARG A 434 13.59 -8.53 9.39
CA ARG A 434 13.69 -8.23 10.81
C ARG A 434 13.74 -9.54 11.57
N ASP A 435 14.95 -9.93 11.97
CA ASP A 435 15.32 -10.97 12.95
C ASP A 435 16.80 -11.27 12.66
N ILE A 436 17.71 -10.93 13.57
CA ILE A 436 19.10 -11.41 13.50
C ILE A 436 19.56 -11.70 14.92
N ALA A 437 19.05 -12.76 15.53
CA ALA A 437 19.71 -13.40 16.67
C ALA A 437 20.12 -12.44 17.82
N LEU A 438 19.19 -12.14 18.73
CA LEU A 438 19.50 -11.42 19.97
C LEU A 438 20.33 -12.27 20.95
N GLN A 439 21.62 -12.49 20.68
CA GLN A 439 22.61 -12.69 21.74
C GLN A 439 22.99 -11.31 22.30
N THR A 440 22.18 -10.77 23.20
CA THR A 440 22.67 -9.68 24.06
C THR A 440 23.40 -10.32 25.24
N ASP A 441 24.71 -10.15 25.35
CA ASP A 441 25.50 -10.66 26.49
C ASP A 441 25.21 -9.92 27.80
N SER A 442 24.48 -8.80 27.75
CA SER A 442 24.10 -8.01 28.93
C SER A 442 22.89 -8.61 29.68
N LEU A 443 23.14 -9.11 30.89
CA LEU A 443 22.11 -9.55 31.84
C LEU A 443 21.10 -8.43 32.18
N LEU A 444 21.53 -7.17 32.19
CA LEU A 444 20.71 -6.02 32.58
C LEU A 444 19.75 -5.60 31.45
N THR A 445 20.24 -5.63 30.21
CA THR A 445 19.41 -5.40 29.01
C THR A 445 18.39 -6.53 28.84
N ALA A 446 18.80 -7.78 29.10
CA ALA A 446 17.92 -8.94 29.11
C ALA A 446 16.81 -8.83 30.19
N ALA A 447 17.14 -8.34 31.39
CA ALA A 447 16.16 -8.13 32.46
C ALA A 447 15.15 -7.02 32.12
N ARG A 448 15.61 -5.91 31.52
CA ARG A 448 14.72 -4.82 31.09
C ARG A 448 13.80 -5.24 29.94
N GLN A 449 14.33 -5.97 28.96
CA GLN A 449 13.56 -6.53 27.85
C GLN A 449 12.50 -7.54 28.33
N ARG A 450 12.80 -8.32 29.37
CA ARG A 450 11.83 -9.22 30.02
C ARG A 450 10.71 -8.49 30.77
N ALA A 451 11.01 -7.36 31.39
CA ALA A 451 10.04 -6.66 32.24
C ALA A 451 9.11 -5.72 31.45
N PHE A 452 9.53 -5.23 30.29
CA PHE A 452 8.81 -4.17 29.56
C PHE A 452 8.58 -4.47 28.07
N GLY A 453 9.11 -5.59 27.55
CA GLY A 453 9.24 -5.83 26.12
C GLY A 453 10.10 -4.76 25.42
N ASN A 454 10.47 -5.00 24.17
CA ASN A 454 10.84 -3.89 23.29
C ASN A 454 9.58 -3.55 22.48
N SER A 455 9.12 -2.29 22.53
CA SER A 455 8.07 -1.82 21.62
C SER A 455 8.52 -1.83 20.17
N PHE A 456 9.85 -1.83 19.96
CA PHE A 456 10.49 -1.66 18.66
C PHE A 456 11.74 -2.54 18.49
N SER A 457 11.90 -3.15 17.31
CA SER A 457 13.02 -4.04 16.98
C SER A 457 14.07 -3.34 16.13
N PRO A 458 15.33 -3.21 16.59
CA PRO A 458 16.31 -2.44 15.83
C PRO A 458 17.13 -3.31 14.86
N GLU A 459 17.41 -4.59 15.18
CA GLU A 459 18.20 -5.47 14.31
C GLU A 459 17.44 -5.91 13.04
N GLY A 460 18.13 -5.92 11.90
CA GLY A 460 17.58 -6.37 10.62
C GLY A 460 18.61 -6.49 9.49
N ALA A 461 18.20 -7.06 8.35
CA ALA A 461 19.00 -7.20 7.15
C ALA A 461 18.24 -6.65 5.92
N LEU A 462 18.95 -5.95 5.03
CA LEU A 462 18.48 -5.63 3.68
C LEU A 462 19.04 -6.66 2.72
N LEU A 463 18.22 -7.24 1.86
CA LEU A 463 18.63 -8.06 0.73
C LEU A 463 18.29 -7.34 -0.57
N VAL A 464 19.30 -7.19 -1.44
CA VAL A 464 19.15 -6.58 -2.76
C VAL A 464 19.41 -7.66 -3.81
N ILE A 465 18.40 -7.96 -4.61
CA ILE A 465 18.45 -8.98 -5.66
C ILE A 465 18.33 -8.28 -7.01
N ASP A 466 19.38 -8.37 -7.81
CA ASP A 466 19.37 -7.92 -9.21
C ASP A 466 18.84 -9.06 -10.08
N VAL A 467 17.97 -8.72 -11.03
CA VAL A 467 17.21 -9.67 -11.84
C VAL A 467 17.37 -9.33 -13.31
N ALA A 468 17.68 -10.34 -14.11
CA ALA A 468 17.97 -10.24 -15.53
C ALA A 468 17.16 -11.28 -16.34
N PRO A 469 17.06 -11.12 -17.67
CA PRO A 469 16.36 -12.05 -18.54
C PRO A 469 16.80 -13.51 -18.34
N PRO A 470 15.92 -14.48 -18.63
CA PRO A 470 16.26 -15.88 -18.48
C PRO A 470 17.34 -16.28 -19.51
N LEU A 471 18.30 -17.11 -19.09
CA LEU A 471 19.39 -17.59 -19.97
C LEU A 471 18.89 -18.49 -21.10
N VAL A 472 17.71 -19.07 -20.93
CA VAL A 472 17.01 -19.91 -21.91
C VAL A 472 15.54 -19.49 -21.96
N ALA A 473 14.90 -19.53 -23.12
CA ALA A 473 13.58 -18.92 -23.36
C ALA A 473 12.47 -19.30 -22.35
N LYS A 474 12.52 -20.52 -21.80
CA LYS A 474 11.56 -21.02 -20.78
C LYS A 474 12.20 -21.21 -19.40
N GLY A 475 13.40 -20.69 -19.15
CA GLY A 475 14.11 -20.83 -17.87
C GLY A 475 13.60 -19.87 -16.79
N PRO A 476 14.04 -20.02 -15.52
CA PRO A 476 13.83 -18.97 -14.53
C PRO A 476 14.56 -17.70 -14.95
N LEU A 477 14.08 -16.54 -14.49
CA LEU A 477 14.85 -15.32 -14.50
C LEU A 477 16.22 -15.54 -13.87
N SER A 478 17.26 -14.94 -14.45
CA SER A 478 18.57 -14.91 -13.82
C SER A 478 18.49 -13.95 -12.64
N ALA A 479 18.68 -14.46 -11.42
CA ALA A 479 18.67 -13.65 -10.21
C ALA A 479 20.03 -13.76 -9.52
N ARG A 480 20.57 -12.62 -9.11
CA ARG A 480 21.83 -12.53 -8.38
C ARG A 480 21.63 -11.71 -7.12
N LEU A 481 22.05 -12.27 -5.99
CA LEU A 481 22.14 -11.51 -4.76
C LEU A 481 23.28 -10.49 -4.91
N LYS A 482 22.92 -9.21 -4.95
CA LYS A 482 23.86 -8.09 -5.14
C LYS A 482 24.51 -7.71 -3.82
N LYS A 483 23.69 -7.57 -2.76
CA LYS A 483 24.13 -7.07 -1.46
C LYS A 483 23.24 -7.59 -0.34
N ILE A 484 23.86 -7.89 0.79
CA ILE A 484 23.19 -8.02 2.09
C ILE A 484 23.75 -6.95 3.04
N VAL A 485 22.89 -6.20 3.70
CA VAL A 485 23.31 -5.16 4.66
C VAL A 485 22.63 -5.41 5.99
N ARG A 486 23.40 -5.73 7.03
CA ARG A 486 22.86 -5.79 8.39
C ARG A 486 22.77 -4.39 8.99
N PHE A 487 21.73 -4.15 9.78
CA PHE A 487 21.45 -2.85 10.36
C PHE A 487 20.84 -2.96 11.75
N ASP A 488 21.01 -1.88 12.53
CA ASP A 488 20.49 -1.70 13.88
C ASP A 488 19.68 -0.39 13.91
N ILE A 489 18.49 -0.41 13.31
CA ILE A 489 17.62 0.74 13.10
C ILE A 489 16.23 0.38 13.59
N ASP A 490 15.75 1.10 14.60
CA ASP A 490 14.41 0.92 15.18
C ASP A 490 13.30 0.84 14.11
N ASP A 491 12.34 -0.06 14.27
CA ASP A 491 11.23 -0.29 13.34
C ASP A 491 10.14 0.80 13.40
N ARG A 492 10.28 1.79 14.29
CA ARG A 492 9.53 3.06 14.19
C ARG A 492 9.80 3.83 12.90
N PHE A 493 10.89 3.52 12.21
CA PHE A 493 11.26 4.10 10.93
C PHE A 493 10.71 3.30 9.73
N ASP A 494 9.95 2.23 9.96
CA ASP A 494 9.25 1.53 8.89
C ASP A 494 7.92 2.25 8.54
N PRO A 495 7.49 2.28 7.27
CA PRO A 495 8.19 1.75 6.09
C PRO A 495 9.28 2.71 5.59
N MET A 496 10.39 2.13 5.12
CA MET A 496 11.49 2.84 4.48
C MET A 496 11.29 2.83 2.96
N MET A 497 11.28 4.00 2.33
CA MET A 497 11.00 4.17 0.89
C MET A 497 12.26 4.53 0.12
N PRO A 498 12.48 4.02 -1.09
CA PRO A 498 13.61 4.43 -1.90
C PRO A 498 13.41 5.88 -2.36
N ILE A 499 14.48 6.66 -2.33
CA ILE A 499 14.42 8.09 -2.69
C ILE A 499 14.63 8.35 -4.20
N THR A 500 15.02 7.30 -4.92
CA THR A 500 15.36 7.35 -6.35
C THR A 500 15.13 5.99 -7.00
N ARG A 501 15.01 5.97 -8.33
CA ARG A 501 14.92 4.74 -9.13
C ARG A 501 16.27 4.12 -9.45
N LYS A 502 17.38 4.83 -9.24
CA LYS A 502 18.71 4.32 -9.57
C LYS A 502 18.98 3.04 -8.79
N VAL A 503 19.19 1.95 -9.53
CA VAL A 503 19.41 0.58 -9.02
C VAL A 503 20.61 0.50 -8.06
N ASP A 504 21.59 1.40 -8.22
CA ASP A 504 22.78 1.48 -7.37
C ASP A 504 22.63 2.42 -6.16
N ASP A 505 21.54 3.20 -6.09
CA ASP A 505 21.28 4.09 -4.97
C ASP A 505 20.36 3.41 -3.95
N LEU A 506 20.95 3.16 -2.79
CA LEU A 506 20.34 2.50 -1.64
C LEU A 506 20.08 3.49 -0.50
N ARG A 507 19.80 4.76 -0.82
CA ARG A 507 19.28 5.73 0.15
C ARG A 507 17.76 5.62 0.23
N PHE A 508 17.27 5.55 1.47
CA PHE A 508 15.86 5.40 1.79
C PHE A 508 15.39 6.54 2.68
N LEU A 509 14.19 7.02 2.42
CA LEU A 509 13.48 7.98 3.23
C LEU A 509 12.54 7.25 4.20
N SER A 510 12.43 7.77 5.41
CA SER A 510 11.45 7.35 6.40
C SER A 510 10.80 8.59 7.02
N LEU A 511 9.54 8.46 7.44
CA LEU A 511 8.84 9.49 8.21
C LEU A 511 8.74 9.03 9.66
N GLU A 512 8.97 9.96 10.57
CA GLU A 512 8.81 9.74 12.01
C GLU A 512 7.83 10.79 12.55
N ALA A 513 6.64 10.34 12.98
CA ALA A 513 5.62 11.17 13.58
C ALA A 513 5.76 11.17 15.12
N THR A 514 6.13 12.31 15.68
CA THR A 514 6.12 12.57 17.13
C THR A 514 4.76 13.12 17.56
N LYS A 515 4.58 13.44 18.85
CA LYS A 515 3.31 13.97 19.38
C LYS A 515 2.82 15.24 18.66
N SER A 516 3.74 16.09 18.22
CA SER A 516 3.41 17.38 17.60
C SER A 516 3.95 17.55 16.19
N ASN A 517 5.04 16.87 15.82
CA ASN A 517 5.78 17.14 14.59
C ASN A 517 6.05 15.87 13.78
N VAL A 518 6.28 16.05 12.48
CA VAL A 518 6.80 15.02 11.57
C VAL A 518 8.25 15.34 11.22
N HIS A 519 9.11 14.32 11.33
CA HIS A 519 10.51 14.40 10.92
C HIS A 519 10.77 13.49 9.74
N LEU A 520 11.53 13.99 8.77
CA LEU A 520 12.03 13.18 7.67
C LEU A 520 13.41 12.64 8.02
N ARG A 521 13.55 11.33 7.84
CA ARG A 521 14.77 10.59 8.12
C ARG A 521 15.31 9.96 6.86
N MET A 522 16.63 9.89 6.74
CA MET A 522 17.30 9.21 5.63
C MET A 522 18.21 8.12 6.16
N ILE A 523 18.18 6.97 5.51
CA ILE A 523 18.98 5.80 5.84
C ILE A 523 19.73 5.39 4.58
N ASP A 524 21.05 5.29 4.67
CA ASP A 524 21.91 4.95 3.55
C ASP A 524 22.45 3.51 3.69
N PHE A 525 21.81 2.57 3.00
CA PHE A 525 22.20 1.17 2.96
C PHE A 525 23.34 0.89 1.96
N ALA A 526 23.88 1.90 1.27
CA ALA A 526 25.15 1.73 0.56
C ALA A 526 26.31 1.53 1.54
N LYS A 527 26.17 2.00 2.79
CA LYS A 527 27.13 1.80 3.88
C LYS A 527 26.98 0.43 4.55
N ASP A 528 28.07 -0.11 5.06
CA ASP A 528 28.06 -1.41 5.80
C ASP A 528 27.39 -1.30 7.18
N LYS A 529 27.38 -0.09 7.76
CA LYS A 529 26.70 0.24 9.01
C LYS A 529 25.77 1.43 8.76
N PRO A 530 24.56 1.21 8.24
CA PRO A 530 23.62 2.29 7.97
C PRO A 530 23.20 2.96 9.28
N SER A 531 23.00 4.27 9.22
CA SER A 531 22.56 5.09 10.35
C SER A 531 21.42 6.00 9.93
N VAL A 532 20.58 6.38 10.89
CA VAL A 532 19.49 7.31 10.66
C VAL A 532 20.03 8.75 10.64
N GLY A 533 19.89 9.42 9.51
CA GLY A 533 20.21 10.83 9.32
C GLY A 533 18.94 11.69 9.23
N ASN A 534 19.10 13.00 9.41
CA ASN A 534 18.01 13.97 9.28
C ASN A 534 17.94 14.49 7.85
N VAL A 535 16.71 14.73 7.38
CA VAL A 535 16.46 15.43 6.13
C VAL A 535 15.83 16.77 6.45
N GLN A 536 16.50 17.84 6.01
CA GLN A 536 16.01 19.20 6.19
C GLN A 536 14.99 19.54 5.10
N LEU A 537 13.89 20.16 5.53
CA LEU A 537 12.91 20.79 4.66
C LEU A 537 13.11 22.30 4.73
N MET A 538 13.17 22.96 3.59
CA MET A 538 13.35 24.41 3.49
C MET A 538 12.12 25.04 2.85
N MET A 539 11.65 26.13 3.44
CA MET A 539 10.54 26.94 2.94
C MET A 539 10.94 28.42 3.01
N GLY A 540 11.01 29.07 1.85
CA GLY A 540 11.66 30.39 1.76
C GLY A 540 13.14 30.29 2.17
N ASN A 541 13.54 31.13 3.13
CA ASN A 541 14.94 31.20 3.58
C ASN A 541 15.22 30.40 4.87
N GLY A 542 14.25 29.62 5.36
CA GLY A 542 14.36 28.93 6.66
C GLY A 542 14.02 27.44 6.59
N GLU A 543 14.55 26.70 7.56
CA GLU A 543 14.13 25.32 7.83
C GLU A 543 12.70 25.32 8.36
N VAL A 544 11.91 24.32 7.96
CA VAL A 544 10.52 24.17 8.36
C VAL A 544 10.27 22.82 9.02
N GLU A 545 9.60 22.84 10.17
CA GLU A 545 9.06 21.64 10.79
C GLU A 545 7.59 21.49 10.39
N LEU A 546 7.17 20.27 10.04
CA LEU A 546 5.78 19.97 9.72
C LEU A 546 5.05 19.52 10.99
N ASP A 547 3.84 20.03 11.20
CA ASP A 547 2.92 19.53 12.23
C ASP A 547 2.57 18.04 12.01
N ARG A 548 2.27 17.32 13.09
CA ARG A 548 1.88 15.89 13.07
C ARG A 548 0.77 15.59 12.07
N SER A 549 -0.16 16.52 11.83
CA SER A 549 -1.28 16.29 10.92
C SER A 549 -0.84 16.03 9.47
N TRP A 550 0.39 16.40 9.07
CA TRP A 550 0.95 16.05 7.76
C TRP A 550 1.29 14.56 7.61
N ALA A 551 1.35 13.83 8.72
CA ALA A 551 1.54 12.39 8.77
C ALA A 551 0.20 11.62 8.69
N GLU A 552 -0.94 12.30 8.79
CA GLU A 552 -2.28 11.66 8.74
C GLU A 552 -2.64 11.16 7.35
N ARG A 553 -1.82 11.42 6.33
CA ARG A 553 -1.93 10.85 4.99
C ARG A 553 -0.55 10.35 4.54
N PRO A 554 -0.48 9.32 3.67
CA PRO A 554 0.79 8.83 3.14
C PRO A 554 1.51 9.94 2.40
N VAL A 555 2.82 10.10 2.65
CA VAL A 555 3.66 10.88 1.74
C VAL A 555 3.84 10.10 0.44
N LEU A 556 3.91 10.80 -0.69
CA LEU A 556 4.39 10.21 -1.94
C LEU A 556 5.84 10.63 -2.17
N VAL A 557 6.73 9.65 -2.30
CA VAL A 557 8.12 9.86 -2.74
C VAL A 557 8.16 9.58 -4.23
N LEU A 558 8.36 10.63 -5.02
CA LEU A 558 8.33 10.57 -6.48
C LEU A 558 9.71 10.87 -7.03
N GLU A 559 10.09 10.20 -8.11
CA GLU A 559 11.18 10.65 -8.98
C GLU A 559 10.61 10.97 -10.37
N THR A 560 10.85 12.19 -10.85
CA THR A 560 10.40 12.59 -12.19
C THR A 560 11.27 11.98 -13.28
N ARG A 561 10.65 11.67 -14.43
CA ARG A 561 11.36 11.21 -15.63
C ARG A 561 11.85 12.35 -16.55
N ASP A 562 12.00 13.56 -16.02
CA ASP A 562 12.48 14.72 -16.80
C ASP A 562 13.98 14.58 -17.14
N ALA A 563 14.48 15.36 -18.10
CA ALA A 563 15.91 15.35 -18.49
C ALA A 563 16.87 15.62 -17.31
N ARG A 564 16.40 16.34 -16.30
CA ARG A 564 17.05 16.47 -14.97
C ARG A 564 16.08 15.93 -13.91
N PRO A 565 16.21 14.64 -13.54
CA PRO A 565 15.29 14.01 -12.58
C PRO A 565 15.30 14.74 -11.23
N ARG A 566 14.10 15.01 -10.71
CA ARG A 566 13.89 15.57 -9.38
C ARG A 566 13.26 14.52 -8.48
N THR A 567 13.74 14.39 -7.26
CA THR A 567 12.99 13.71 -6.21
C THR A 567 11.98 14.71 -5.64
N LYS A 568 10.70 14.36 -5.64
CA LYS A 568 9.63 15.14 -5.03
C LYS A 568 9.04 14.42 -3.83
N LEU A 569 8.78 15.15 -2.77
CA LEU A 569 8.03 14.70 -1.59
C LEU A 569 6.69 15.43 -1.59
N VAL A 570 5.61 14.69 -1.80
CA VAL A 570 4.27 15.25 -1.88
C VAL A 570 3.51 14.88 -0.62
N PHE A 571 3.14 15.90 0.14
CA PHE A 571 2.36 15.81 1.36
C PHE A 571 0.94 16.30 1.10
N SER A 572 -0.02 15.70 1.81
CA SER A 572 -1.38 16.20 1.91
C SER A 572 -1.91 16.03 3.32
N ARG A 573 -2.81 16.91 3.74
CA ARG A 573 -3.59 16.79 4.96
C ARG A 573 -4.96 17.40 4.74
N GLY A 574 -5.97 16.94 5.46
CA GLY A 574 -7.32 17.47 5.35
C GLY A 574 -8.01 17.49 6.69
N GLU A 575 -8.90 18.46 6.90
CA GLU A 575 -9.71 18.59 8.10
C GLU A 575 -11.10 19.13 7.75
N VAL A 576 -12.13 18.38 8.16
CA VAL A 576 -13.52 18.80 8.00
C VAL A 576 -13.80 19.95 8.98
N ALA A 577 -14.43 21.00 8.49
CA ALA A 577 -14.81 22.14 9.32
C ALA A 577 -15.97 21.75 10.25
N VAL A 578 -15.66 21.50 11.53
CA VAL A 578 -16.66 21.21 12.56
C VAL A 578 -16.86 22.42 13.45
N GLN A 579 -18.10 22.79 13.76
CA GLN A 579 -18.35 23.78 14.83
C GLN A 579 -18.18 23.08 16.18
N ALA A 580 -17.11 23.42 16.91
CA ALA A 580 -16.84 22.87 18.24
C ALA A 580 -18.05 23.04 19.17
N GLY A 581 -18.48 21.93 19.79
CA GLY A 581 -19.53 21.91 20.81
C GLY A 581 -20.97 22.02 20.29
N LYS A 582 -21.20 21.96 18.97
CA LYS A 582 -22.55 21.88 18.40
C LYS A 582 -22.78 20.55 17.69
N PRO A 583 -23.85 19.82 18.00
CA PRO A 583 -24.23 18.64 17.22
C PRO A 583 -24.54 19.09 15.79
N VAL A 584 -24.05 18.32 14.81
CA VAL A 584 -24.40 18.56 13.41
C VAL A 584 -25.87 18.18 13.26
N THR A 585 -26.68 19.18 12.90
CA THR A 585 -28.11 18.99 12.76
C THR A 585 -28.39 18.22 11.47
N SER A 586 -29.40 17.36 11.47
CA SER A 586 -29.74 16.51 10.31
C SER A 586 -30.23 17.29 9.08
N ASP A 587 -30.51 18.58 9.24
CA ASP A 587 -30.90 19.54 8.21
C ASP A 587 -29.72 20.35 7.65
N ALA A 588 -28.49 20.15 8.14
CA ALA A 588 -27.31 20.81 7.60
C ALA A 588 -27.17 20.49 6.10
N THR A 589 -27.15 21.52 5.26
CA THR A 589 -27.08 21.41 3.78
C THR A 589 -25.72 21.80 3.22
N THR A 590 -24.78 22.17 4.08
CA THR A 590 -23.45 22.63 3.68
C THR A 590 -22.40 21.99 4.55
N GLU A 591 -21.30 21.61 3.93
CA GLU A 591 -20.14 21.01 4.58
C GLU A 591 -18.87 21.57 3.95
N ALA A 592 -17.84 21.81 4.76
CA ALA A 592 -16.56 22.31 4.26
C ALA A 592 -15.40 21.44 4.75
N LEU A 593 -14.38 21.34 3.91
CA LEU A 593 -13.12 20.65 4.14
C LEU A 593 -11.99 21.62 3.81
N THR A 594 -11.03 21.78 4.72
CA THR A 594 -9.74 22.38 4.39
C THR A 594 -8.81 21.25 3.94
N LEU A 595 -8.34 21.31 2.70
CA LEU A 595 -7.38 20.36 2.12
C LEU A 595 -6.08 21.11 1.81
N GLN A 596 -4.97 20.70 2.39
CA GLN A 596 -3.67 21.33 2.17
C GLN A 596 -2.71 20.36 1.50
N THR A 597 -1.87 20.87 0.63
CA THR A 597 -0.80 20.10 -0.02
C THR A 597 0.51 20.88 -0.05
N LEU A 598 1.62 20.15 0.09
CA LEU A 598 2.98 20.67 -0.02
C LEU A 598 3.81 19.74 -0.90
N VAL A 599 4.61 20.34 -1.76
CA VAL A 599 5.62 19.64 -2.55
C VAL A 599 6.98 20.22 -2.22
N PHE A 600 7.88 19.33 -1.79
CA PHE A 600 9.29 19.66 -1.64
C PHE A 600 10.10 18.90 -2.69
N GLU A 601 11.10 19.55 -3.25
CA GLU A 601 11.91 19.00 -4.34
C GLU A 601 13.39 19.08 -4.05
N ARG A 602 14.11 18.13 -4.62
CA ARG A 602 15.57 18.09 -4.63
C ARG A 602 16.03 17.47 -5.94
N ASP A 603 17.19 17.86 -6.44
CA ASP A 603 17.85 17.11 -7.52
C ASP A 603 18.01 15.64 -7.12
N ALA A 604 17.63 14.70 -7.98
CA ALA A 604 17.76 13.27 -7.67
C ALA A 604 19.24 12.86 -7.47
N ALA A 605 20.15 13.55 -8.16
CA ALA A 605 21.60 13.38 -8.02
C ALA A 605 22.21 14.13 -6.83
N ALA A 606 21.41 14.88 -6.05
CA ALA A 606 21.94 15.67 -4.95
C ALA A 606 22.55 14.79 -3.83
N PRO A 607 23.59 15.30 -3.15
CA PRO A 607 24.08 14.73 -1.91
C PRO A 607 22.99 14.63 -0.83
N SER A 608 23.13 13.68 0.11
CA SER A 608 22.13 13.42 1.16
C SER A 608 21.90 14.61 2.11
N ASN A 609 22.93 15.43 2.33
CA ASN A 609 22.87 16.62 3.18
C ASN A 609 22.24 17.85 2.50
N MET A 610 21.96 17.78 1.19
CA MET A 610 21.24 18.86 0.53
C MET A 610 19.76 18.83 0.96
N PRO A 611 19.20 19.97 1.40
CA PRO A 611 17.82 20.03 1.84
C PRO A 611 16.85 19.82 0.67
N PHE A 612 15.63 19.41 1.01
CA PHE A 612 14.51 19.51 0.10
C PHE A 612 13.91 20.91 0.21
N VAL A 613 13.70 21.58 -0.92
CA VAL A 613 13.18 22.95 -0.96
C VAL A 613 11.74 22.92 -1.41
N LYS A 614 10.85 23.67 -0.75
CA LYS A 614 9.46 23.80 -1.16
C LYS A 614 9.42 24.29 -2.62
N SER A 615 8.78 23.52 -3.49
CA SER A 615 8.54 23.91 -4.88
C SER A 615 7.12 24.41 -5.09
N ALA A 616 6.13 23.80 -4.42
CA ALA A 616 4.73 24.17 -4.56
C ALA A 616 3.93 23.88 -3.30
N GLY A 617 2.83 24.61 -3.08
CA GLY A 617 1.93 24.34 -1.96
C GLY A 617 0.68 25.18 -1.99
N ALA A 618 -0.45 24.57 -1.62
CA ALA A 618 -1.76 25.22 -1.63
C ALA A 618 -2.59 24.80 -0.42
N ALA A 619 -3.39 25.73 0.09
CA ALA A 619 -4.45 25.48 1.05
C ALA A 619 -5.79 25.71 0.35
N CYS A 620 -6.56 24.64 0.18
CA CYS A 620 -7.82 24.64 -0.54
C CYS A 620 -9.00 24.49 0.41
N GLN A 621 -9.98 25.36 0.30
CA GLN A 621 -11.29 25.20 0.91
C GLN A 621 -12.21 24.51 -0.11
N VAL A 622 -12.69 23.31 0.25
CA VAL A 622 -13.66 22.54 -0.52
C VAL A 622 -15.00 22.63 0.20
N VAL A 623 -16.02 23.16 -0.46
CA VAL A 623 -17.36 23.30 0.12
C VAL A 623 -18.35 22.48 -0.68
N TYR A 624 -19.04 21.56 -0.01
CA TYR A 624 -20.16 20.80 -0.53
C TYR A 624 -21.48 21.45 -0.09
N GLU A 625 -22.40 21.59 -1.02
CA GLU A 625 -23.77 22.02 -0.79
C GLU A 625 -24.73 20.96 -1.36
N PHE A 626 -25.68 20.51 -0.55
CA PHE A 626 -26.60 19.44 -0.91
C PHE A 626 -28.04 19.76 -0.51
N ALA A 627 -28.98 19.03 -1.12
CA ALA A 627 -30.41 19.22 -0.88
C ALA A 627 -30.80 18.93 0.59
N PRO A 628 -31.68 19.75 1.21
CA PRO A 628 -32.18 19.49 2.55
C PRO A 628 -33.01 18.20 2.60
N ASN A 629 -33.04 17.56 3.76
CA ASN A 629 -33.82 16.34 4.06
C ASN A 629 -33.48 15.09 3.23
N HIS A 630 -32.38 15.10 2.47
CA HIS A 630 -31.87 13.94 1.73
C HIS A 630 -30.77 13.21 2.49
N THR A 631 -31.14 12.42 3.50
CA THR A 631 -30.16 11.65 4.31
C THR A 631 -30.00 10.19 3.86
N ASP A 632 -30.70 9.81 2.80
CA ASP A 632 -30.77 8.47 2.23
C ASP A 632 -29.45 8.02 1.60
N TRP A 633 -28.64 8.96 1.11
CA TRP A 633 -27.33 8.67 0.52
C TRP A 633 -26.18 9.34 1.31
N PRO A 634 -25.04 8.65 1.51
CA PRO A 634 -23.88 9.22 2.19
C PRO A 634 -23.35 10.54 1.60
N CYS A 635 -23.65 10.80 0.32
CA CYS A 635 -23.20 11.99 -0.39
C CYS A 635 -24.14 13.21 -0.25
N TYR A 636 -25.26 13.09 0.48
CA TYR A 636 -26.23 14.18 0.70
C TYR A 636 -26.44 14.48 2.18
N ARG A 637 -25.48 14.13 3.04
CA ARG A 637 -25.54 14.40 4.47
C ARG A 637 -24.25 15.06 4.95
N ALA A 638 -24.36 15.89 5.97
CA ALA A 638 -23.21 16.45 6.66
C ALA A 638 -22.51 15.38 7.53
N PHE A 639 -21.24 15.61 7.82
CA PHE A 639 -20.45 14.83 8.77
C PHE A 639 -21.07 14.88 10.17
N ASP A 640 -21.13 13.73 10.83
CA ASP A 640 -21.59 13.62 12.21
C ASP A 640 -20.40 13.19 13.08
N PRO A 641 -19.85 14.07 13.94
CA PRO A 641 -18.69 13.75 14.76
C PRO A 641 -18.99 12.67 15.82
N GLU A 642 -20.25 12.48 16.21
CA GLU A 642 -20.64 11.39 17.13
C GLU A 642 -20.77 10.06 16.39
N ARG A 643 -20.87 10.10 15.05
CA ARG A 643 -20.98 8.93 14.18
C ARG A 643 -19.93 8.97 13.08
N THR A 644 -18.65 9.04 13.46
CA THR A 644 -17.50 9.07 12.53
C THR A 644 -17.47 7.94 11.51
N MET A 645 -18.18 6.83 11.76
CA MET A 645 -18.37 5.73 10.81
C MET A 645 -19.40 6.01 9.69
N ARG A 646 -20.09 7.16 9.71
CA ARG A 646 -20.98 7.64 8.66
C ARG A 646 -20.25 8.69 7.82
N ALA A 647 -19.56 8.25 6.77
CA ALA A 647 -18.85 9.17 5.88
C ALA A 647 -19.81 10.12 5.13
N SER A 648 -19.54 11.41 5.20
CA SER A 648 -20.11 12.49 4.36
C SER A 648 -19.26 12.70 3.10
N PRO A 649 -19.65 13.58 2.15
CA PRO A 649 -18.79 13.97 1.04
C PRO A 649 -17.41 14.47 1.49
N ALA A 650 -17.34 15.38 2.47
CA ALA A 650 -16.07 15.94 2.94
C ALA A 650 -15.21 14.89 3.63
N THR A 651 -15.78 14.01 4.45
CA THR A 651 -15.03 12.90 5.07
C THR A 651 -14.44 11.97 4.01
N ARG A 652 -15.22 11.63 2.97
CA ARG A 652 -14.73 10.82 1.85
C ARG A 652 -13.61 11.52 1.08
N MET A 653 -13.72 12.83 0.88
CA MET A 653 -12.68 13.63 0.23
C MET A 653 -11.43 13.79 1.11
N GLN A 654 -11.59 13.95 2.43
CA GLN A 654 -10.50 13.99 3.41
C GLN A 654 -9.67 12.70 3.38
N ALA A 655 -10.30 11.58 3.07
CA ALA A 655 -9.66 10.30 2.81
C ALA A 655 -9.64 9.95 1.32
N SER A 656 -9.56 10.88 0.38
CA SER A 656 -9.41 10.53 -1.05
C SER A 656 -7.99 10.05 -1.37
N GLN A 657 -7.82 9.21 -2.39
CA GLN A 657 -6.48 8.86 -2.91
C GLN A 657 -5.78 10.12 -3.45
N MET A 658 -4.51 10.35 -3.10
CA MET A 658 -3.71 11.40 -3.72
C MET A 658 -3.02 10.86 -4.98
N LEU A 659 -3.24 11.51 -6.11
CA LEU A 659 -2.61 11.19 -7.40
C LEU A 659 -1.74 12.35 -7.86
N VAL A 660 -0.65 12.05 -8.55
CA VAL A 660 0.26 13.04 -9.13
C VAL A 660 0.52 12.67 -10.58
N GLY A 661 0.41 13.65 -11.48
CA GLY A 661 0.52 13.45 -12.92
C GLY A 661 0.38 14.75 -13.71
N ARG A 662 0.46 14.66 -15.03
CA ARG A 662 0.31 15.78 -15.96
C ARG A 662 -1.14 15.91 -16.42
N PHE A 663 -1.97 16.45 -15.52
CA PHE A 663 -3.42 16.59 -15.71
C PHE A 663 -3.83 17.86 -16.48
N THR A 664 -2.87 18.60 -17.03
CA THR A 664 -3.12 19.79 -17.86
C THR A 664 -2.18 19.77 -19.06
N ARG A 665 -2.63 20.37 -20.17
CA ARG A 665 -1.87 20.41 -21.42
C ARG A 665 -0.54 21.13 -21.24
N ALA A 666 0.57 20.44 -21.52
CA ALA A 666 1.92 20.99 -21.41
C ALA A 666 2.24 21.62 -20.03
N GLY A 667 1.46 21.26 -19.00
CA GLY A 667 1.65 21.71 -17.64
C GLY A 667 2.66 20.86 -16.89
N GLY A 668 3.12 21.37 -15.75
CA GLY A 668 3.90 20.58 -14.81
C GLY A 668 3.06 19.47 -14.15
N HIS A 669 3.69 18.73 -13.24
CA HIS A 669 3.00 17.74 -12.42
C HIS A 669 1.97 18.44 -11.49
N GLY A 670 0.68 18.19 -11.73
CA GLY A 670 -0.42 18.57 -10.86
C GLY A 670 -0.78 17.47 -9.87
N ILE A 671 -1.72 17.78 -8.98
CA ILE A 671 -2.21 16.86 -7.95
C ILE A 671 -3.70 16.64 -8.18
N ALA A 672 -4.16 15.40 -8.10
CA ALA A 672 -5.57 15.07 -8.24
C ALA A 672 -6.08 14.28 -7.04
N PHE A 673 -7.33 14.56 -6.66
CA PHE A 673 -8.07 13.87 -5.62
C PHE A 673 -9.39 13.37 -6.21
N PRO A 674 -9.53 12.06 -6.48
CA PRO A 674 -10.80 11.48 -6.90
C PRO A 674 -11.90 11.74 -5.87
N ASP A 675 -13.06 12.19 -6.33
CA ASP A 675 -14.21 12.49 -5.47
C ASP A 675 -15.20 11.32 -5.53
N LEU A 676 -15.34 10.58 -4.42
CA LEU A 676 -16.24 9.41 -4.36
C LEU A 676 -17.73 9.79 -4.54
N CYS A 677 -18.10 11.04 -4.27
CA CYS A 677 -19.45 11.55 -4.43
C CYS A 677 -19.67 12.19 -5.81
N LEU A 678 -18.64 12.82 -6.37
CA LEU A 678 -18.62 13.37 -7.73
C LEU A 678 -17.65 12.59 -8.61
N LYS A 679 -17.96 11.31 -8.87
CA LYS A 679 -17.02 10.33 -9.48
C LYS A 679 -16.38 10.78 -10.80
N SER A 680 -17.09 11.54 -11.62
CA SER A 680 -16.60 12.05 -12.92
C SER A 680 -15.88 13.39 -12.82
N GLU A 681 -15.83 14.02 -11.65
CA GLU A 681 -15.36 15.39 -11.44
C GLU A 681 -14.31 15.41 -10.32
N PRO A 682 -13.11 14.82 -10.51
CA PRO A 682 -12.05 14.88 -9.50
C PRO A 682 -11.65 16.33 -9.20
N ILE A 683 -11.09 16.59 -8.02
CA ILE A 683 -10.41 17.86 -7.77
C ILE A 683 -9.03 17.77 -8.41
N ILE A 684 -8.76 18.58 -9.42
CA ILE A 684 -7.45 18.67 -10.08
C ILE A 684 -6.83 20.03 -9.72
N LEU A 685 -5.65 19.98 -9.13
CA LEU A 685 -4.83 21.13 -8.77
C LEU A 685 -3.66 21.23 -9.76
N ALA A 686 -3.72 22.21 -10.65
CA ALA A 686 -2.68 22.47 -11.63
C ALA A 686 -1.59 23.38 -11.03
N PRO A 687 -0.30 23.15 -11.38
CA PRO A 687 0.79 23.99 -10.90
C PRO A 687 0.71 25.39 -11.51
N GLN A 688 0.88 26.42 -10.68
CA GLN A 688 1.01 27.81 -11.09
C GLN A 688 2.09 28.48 -10.26
N GLY A 689 3.30 28.64 -10.82
CA GLY A 689 4.44 29.15 -10.07
C GLY A 689 4.79 28.24 -8.88
N SER A 690 4.81 28.82 -7.67
CA SER A 690 5.06 28.11 -6.40
C SER A 690 3.78 27.67 -5.66
N THR A 691 2.63 27.71 -6.33
CA THR A 691 1.32 27.29 -5.79
C THR A 691 0.62 26.31 -6.71
N PHE A 692 -0.54 25.82 -6.27
CA PHE A 692 -1.50 25.11 -7.10
C PHE A 692 -2.83 25.83 -7.15
N VAL A 693 -3.49 25.77 -8.30
CA VAL A 693 -4.83 26.31 -8.53
C VAL A 693 -5.77 25.23 -9.05
N PRO A 694 -7.07 25.26 -8.67
CA PRO A 694 -8.03 24.29 -9.18
C PRO A 694 -8.24 24.49 -10.69
N VAL A 695 -8.25 23.40 -11.45
CA VAL A 695 -8.60 23.43 -12.89
C VAL A 695 -10.08 23.78 -13.07
N SER A 696 -10.93 23.34 -12.16
CA SER A 696 -12.33 23.72 -12.07
C SER A 696 -12.67 24.10 -10.63
N GLU A 697 -13.21 25.30 -10.44
CA GLU A 697 -13.65 25.79 -9.14
C GLU A 697 -15.00 25.21 -8.71
N THR A 698 -15.81 24.69 -9.63
CA THR A 698 -17.18 24.24 -9.34
C THR A 698 -17.49 22.93 -10.04
N ALA A 699 -18.15 22.00 -9.35
CA ALA A 699 -18.60 20.73 -9.89
C ALA A 699 -19.94 20.29 -9.27
N GLY A 700 -20.56 19.26 -9.85
CA GLY A 700 -21.82 18.68 -9.37
C GLY A 700 -22.98 18.87 -10.35
N TRP A 701 -24.21 18.67 -9.88
CA TRP A 701 -25.42 18.80 -10.68
C TRP A 701 -26.46 19.67 -9.98
N THR A 702 -27.20 20.42 -10.78
CA THR A 702 -28.18 21.40 -10.32
C THR A 702 -29.59 20.82 -10.16
N GLY A 703 -29.84 19.61 -10.68
CA GLY A 703 -31.14 18.92 -10.59
C GLY A 703 -31.39 18.28 -9.21
N PRO A 704 -32.65 17.99 -8.84
CA PRO A 704 -32.98 17.36 -7.55
C PRO A 704 -32.57 15.87 -7.53
N PRO A 705 -31.87 15.38 -6.47
CA PRO A 705 -31.37 16.17 -5.35
C PRO A 705 -30.09 16.92 -5.73
N ARG A 706 -30.01 18.24 -5.50
CA ARG A 706 -28.85 19.06 -5.86
C ARG A 706 -27.61 18.62 -5.06
N LEU A 707 -26.46 18.57 -5.71
CA LEU A 707 -25.14 18.51 -5.07
C LEU A 707 -24.19 19.44 -5.83
N THR A 708 -23.58 20.39 -5.13
CA THR A 708 -22.61 21.33 -5.67
C THR A 708 -21.35 21.27 -4.83
N ARG A 709 -20.18 21.19 -5.47
CA ARG A 709 -18.87 21.33 -4.83
C ARG A 709 -18.21 22.59 -5.36
N THR A 710 -17.70 23.42 -4.46
CA THR A 710 -16.81 24.55 -4.81
C THR A 710 -15.43 24.36 -4.21
N VAL A 711 -14.39 24.78 -4.94
CA VAL A 711 -12.99 24.66 -4.53
C VAL A 711 -12.31 26.01 -4.73
N LYS A 712 -11.73 26.55 -3.66
CA LYS A 712 -10.90 27.75 -3.70
C LYS A 712 -9.56 27.46 -3.04
N CYS A 713 -8.47 27.84 -3.67
CA CYS A 713 -7.12 27.57 -3.17
C CYS A 713 -6.32 28.85 -3.03
N GLU A 714 -5.53 28.91 -1.95
CA GLU A 714 -4.59 29.99 -1.69
C GLU A 714 -3.16 29.42 -1.58
N PRO A 715 -2.13 30.20 -1.92
CA PRO A 715 -0.73 29.79 -1.74
C PRO A 715 -0.42 29.46 -0.29
N LEU A 716 0.20 28.30 -0.07
CA LEU A 716 0.66 27.88 1.26
C LEU A 716 2.16 28.16 1.38
N ASP A 717 2.54 29.42 1.59
CA ASP A 717 3.94 29.89 1.60
C ASP A 717 4.53 30.16 2.99
N THR A 718 3.71 30.07 4.03
CA THR A 718 4.09 30.47 5.40
C THR A 718 4.48 29.27 6.25
N ALA A 719 5.75 29.20 6.66
CA ALA A 719 6.27 28.16 7.56
C ALA A 719 5.44 28.02 8.85
N ALA A 720 5.05 29.13 9.46
CA ALA A 720 4.24 29.13 10.69
C ALA A 720 2.86 28.46 10.55
N VAL A 721 2.29 28.40 9.34
CA VAL A 721 0.99 27.75 9.08
C VAL A 721 1.17 26.24 8.96
N VAL A 722 2.26 25.78 8.34
CA VAL A 722 2.51 24.36 8.11
C VAL A 722 3.02 23.65 9.38
N SER A 723 3.66 24.40 10.30
CA SER A 723 4.11 23.93 11.61
C SER A 723 3.03 23.92 12.69
N ARG A 724 1.78 24.24 12.35
CA ARG A 724 0.63 24.22 13.27
C ARG A 724 -0.42 23.21 12.82
N PRO A 725 -1.29 22.76 13.74
CA PRO A 725 -2.47 21.99 13.38
C PRO A 725 -3.27 22.74 12.32
N ILE A 726 -3.87 21.98 11.40
CA ILE A 726 -4.71 22.54 10.36
C ILE A 726 -5.87 23.35 10.96
N ALA A 727 -5.99 24.62 10.55
CA ALA A 727 -7.07 25.47 11.00
C ALA A 727 -8.38 25.03 10.33
N GLN A 728 -9.44 24.83 11.12
CA GLN A 728 -10.77 24.47 10.62
C GLN A 728 -11.46 25.61 9.83
N LYS A 729 -10.86 26.81 9.84
CA LYS A 729 -11.21 27.96 8.99
C LYS A 729 -9.93 28.52 8.39
N VAL A 730 -9.97 28.89 7.12
CA VAL A 730 -8.92 29.72 6.50
C VAL A 730 -8.84 31.04 7.29
N PRO A 731 -7.64 31.54 7.64
CA PRO A 731 -7.45 32.76 8.42
C PRO A 731 -8.24 33.98 7.91
#